data_AF-A0A1G9JUF9-F1
#
_entry.id   AF-A0A1G9JUF9-F1
#
_cell.length_a   1.000
_cell.length_b   1.000
_cell.length_c   1.000
_cell.angle_alpha   90.00
_cell.angle_beta   90.00
_cell.angle_gamma   90.00
#
_symmetry.space_group_name_H-M   'P 1'
#
loop_
_entity.id
_entity.type
_entity.pdbx_description
1 polymer ?
#
loop_
_entity_poly.entity_id
_entity_poly.type
_entity_poly.pdbx_seq_one_letter_code
_entity_poly.pdbx_strand_id
1 'polypeptide(L)'
;MLLERESPLEVIRAAAARAAAGNGKVVVVEGEAGIGKTSLLRAFAAQQGTRGRILWGWCEALFVPRPLGPVHDMAASLGSQVAALLDEGAEQGRLFPALLQALQQAGGLTVLVFEDMHWADKATLDLVKYLGRRVSLLPVLLLLSVRSDEMHGDHPLSQVLGDLPGGDVARITLRPLSEASVSRLAQEAGRPVHDIYRVTQGNPFFVTELLSDGEADPRRRLPGSIRDAVWARLSRLDADERRLLEAVSITPGGIQPWLLRVVAGDEADALIDRSEARGLLRRDGQGVITFRHELAREAALERLAPSTRRSLHARIEAALSALPPARAEAMLAARVHHADGAGNGERVLELAPLAARQAARMGAHLEAAAHLATALRYVGLAAPELAAELYQDWAYEADLSLLLTSEVIEARQRAIGLWRQLGRADRVSANLRRLSRLYWRQGEGRLAEDCAEEAVRVVEPLPPGRELALAYSTRSQLHMLHYRFNEAVEWGERAIALSDSLGEIGTRVHALNNVGTALMFAGRPGGRERLQESLALSLAHELHDDAARAYTNFAEAATLERDFALADDLLAEGIAFCLRHDLDSVTQYLVGRQAQLRLDQGRFREAEAIAQGVMARDQLPMVMHLPALTVLATVRMRRGEDDAPALLDRALGEALVTGEAQRIIPVRLALAEAAWLAEDMAAAQRQLALLAGMGLDDFQPYLPEIAVWWQRCGMAEPFPSLLSDMQLPLARAAELRGDPLSAAAEWTRLGLPYEAALAGLQATNPEAAEALVAALTTLETLEARPAAALARKRAQRLGLADRLPRLRRGPYAASRQHPMGLTLHEQQVLVLIAQGIGNKEIARRMSRSPRTIEHHVSAVLGKFNATNRMELMMRLRQDPWLLPDARHLHSSDADGTGTVSLADAGKSGGSPIKNG
;
A
#
# COMPACT_ATOMS: atom_id res chain seq x y z
N MET A 1 -9.83 31.23 28.52
CA MET A 1 -8.81 30.26 28.97
C MET A 1 -9.25 28.88 28.49
N LEU A 2 -8.36 28.07 27.91
CA LEU A 2 -8.68 26.67 27.61
C LEU A 2 -8.36 25.81 28.85
N LEU A 3 -9.38 25.20 29.46
CA LEU A 3 -9.17 24.32 30.61
C LEU A 3 -8.61 22.97 30.17
N GLU A 4 -7.63 22.44 30.91
CA GLU A 4 -7.04 21.11 30.68
C GLU A 4 -6.47 20.90 29.25
N ARG A 5 -5.97 21.98 28.63
CA ARG A 5 -5.33 21.94 27.31
C ARG A 5 -3.86 22.39 27.30
N GLU A 6 -3.27 22.66 28.47
CA GLU A 6 -1.88 23.15 28.55
C GLU A 6 -0.86 22.12 28.06
N SER A 7 -0.95 20.86 28.51
CA SER A 7 -0.02 19.81 28.06
C SER A 7 -0.11 19.53 26.54
N PRO A 8 -1.31 19.40 25.94
CA PRO A 8 -1.45 19.39 24.48
C PRO A 8 -0.81 20.60 23.78
N LEU A 9 -1.01 21.82 24.29
CA LEU A 9 -0.39 23.02 23.75
C LEU A 9 1.15 22.97 23.85
N GLU A 10 1.70 22.48 24.96
CA GLU A 10 3.15 22.32 25.14
C GLU A 10 3.77 21.40 24.09
N VAL A 11 3.10 20.28 23.76
CA VAL A 11 3.57 19.36 22.72
C VAL A 11 3.60 20.05 21.35
N ILE A 12 2.53 20.78 20.99
CA ILE A 12 2.48 21.51 19.72
C ILE A 12 3.55 22.62 19.68
N ARG A 13 3.75 23.35 20.79
CA ARG A 13 4.79 24.39 20.89
C ARG A 13 6.20 23.80 20.77
N ALA A 14 6.48 22.67 21.40
CA ALA A 14 7.77 21.99 21.29
C ALA A 14 8.03 21.52 19.85
N ALA A 15 7.01 20.99 19.16
CA ALA A 15 7.10 20.62 17.76
C ALA A 15 7.36 21.83 16.86
N ALA A 16 6.66 22.94 17.09
CA ALA A 16 6.87 24.20 16.36
C ALA A 16 8.29 24.77 16.55
N ALA A 17 8.83 24.73 17.76
CA ALA A 17 10.20 25.19 18.03
C ALA A 17 11.25 24.35 17.30
N ARG A 18 11.05 23.02 17.22
CA ARG A 18 11.94 22.13 16.44
C ARG A 18 11.83 22.38 14.95
N ALA A 19 10.61 22.56 14.45
CA ALA A 19 10.36 22.90 13.06
C ALA A 19 10.99 24.25 12.69
N ALA A 20 10.90 25.27 13.55
CA ALA A 20 11.58 26.54 13.33
C ALA A 20 13.12 26.41 13.24
N ALA A 21 13.70 25.40 13.89
CA ALA A 21 15.12 25.05 13.78
C ALA A 21 15.45 24.11 12.61
N GLY A 22 14.54 23.97 11.62
CA GLY A 22 14.73 23.16 10.41
C GLY A 22 14.46 21.66 10.58
N ASN A 23 13.95 21.23 11.75
CA ASN A 23 13.57 19.84 12.01
C ASN A 23 12.04 19.73 12.10
N GLY A 24 11.37 19.69 10.95
CA GLY A 24 9.93 19.66 10.87
C GLY A 24 9.29 18.44 11.53
N LYS A 25 7.99 18.56 11.83
CA LYS A 25 7.21 17.55 12.55
C LYS A 25 5.79 17.44 12.02
N VAL A 26 5.21 16.27 12.23
CA VAL A 26 3.76 16.04 12.10
C VAL A 26 3.18 15.88 13.50
N VAL A 27 2.10 16.61 13.80
CA VAL A 27 1.33 16.43 15.03
C VAL A 27 -0.10 16.07 14.66
N VAL A 28 -0.54 14.93 15.15
CA VAL A 28 -1.92 14.44 14.97
C VAL A 28 -2.69 14.73 16.26
N VAL A 29 -3.79 15.46 16.16
CA VAL A 29 -4.69 15.78 17.26
C VAL A 29 -5.98 14.97 17.08
N GLU A 30 -6.14 13.96 17.91
CA GLU A 30 -7.24 12.99 17.85
C GLU A 30 -8.26 13.24 18.96
N GLY A 31 -9.53 12.99 18.66
CA GLY A 31 -10.58 12.90 19.66
C GLY A 31 -11.97 13.05 19.05
N GLU A 32 -13.00 12.86 19.86
CA GLU A 32 -14.40 12.85 19.42
C GLU A 32 -14.88 14.22 18.89
N ALA A 33 -16.04 14.23 18.24
CA ALA A 33 -16.75 15.45 17.87
C ALA A 33 -16.96 16.38 19.08
N GLY A 34 -16.69 17.68 18.91
CA GLY A 34 -16.89 18.67 19.98
C GLY A 34 -15.86 18.67 21.11
N ILE A 35 -14.85 17.77 21.10
CA ILE A 35 -13.84 17.64 22.18
C ILE A 35 -12.87 18.84 22.31
N GLY A 36 -12.92 19.77 21.36
CA GLY A 36 -12.13 21.00 21.35
C GLY A 36 -10.83 20.96 20.54
N LYS A 37 -10.71 20.06 19.54
CA LYS A 37 -9.54 19.99 18.62
C LYS A 37 -9.26 21.34 17.94
N THR A 38 -10.24 21.88 17.22
CA THR A 38 -10.13 23.19 16.55
C THR A 38 -9.85 24.32 17.54
N SER A 39 -10.45 24.30 18.73
CA SER A 39 -10.18 25.31 19.76
C SER A 39 -8.73 25.27 20.26
N LEU A 40 -8.15 24.08 20.41
CA LEU A 40 -6.73 23.90 20.74
C LEU A 40 -5.82 24.47 19.64
N LEU A 41 -6.06 24.08 18.39
CA LEU A 41 -5.26 24.52 17.24
C LEU A 41 -5.32 26.03 17.05
N ARG A 42 -6.49 26.64 17.27
CA ARG A 42 -6.65 28.11 17.24
C ARG A 42 -5.96 28.81 18.39
N ALA A 43 -6.01 28.25 19.61
CA ALA A 43 -5.29 28.84 20.73
C ALA A 43 -3.77 28.80 20.50
N PHE A 44 -3.26 27.70 19.94
CA PHE A 44 -1.88 27.64 19.47
C PHE A 44 -1.59 28.72 18.41
N ALA A 45 -2.44 28.84 17.38
CA ALA A 45 -2.23 29.83 16.31
C ALA A 45 -2.22 31.28 16.85
N ALA A 46 -3.15 31.60 17.77
CA ALA A 46 -3.19 32.90 18.43
C ALA A 46 -1.95 33.18 19.29
N GLN A 47 -1.41 32.15 19.97
CA GLN A 47 -0.19 32.28 20.78
C GLN A 47 1.09 32.42 19.95
N GLN A 48 1.13 31.82 18.76
CA GLN A 48 2.27 31.95 17.86
C GLN A 48 2.41 33.36 17.28
N GLY A 49 1.28 34.06 17.10
CA GLY A 49 1.27 35.43 16.60
C GLY A 49 1.94 35.55 15.22
N THR A 50 2.96 36.40 15.09
CA THR A 50 3.70 36.63 13.84
C THR A 50 4.97 35.78 13.68
N ARG A 51 5.24 34.82 14.60
CA ARG A 51 6.49 34.02 14.62
C ARG A 51 6.51 32.86 13.62
N GLY A 52 5.88 33.03 12.47
CA GLY A 52 5.77 32.01 11.43
C GLY A 52 4.50 32.22 10.60
N ARG A 53 4.43 31.50 9.49
CA ARG A 53 3.27 31.50 8.59
C ARG A 53 2.34 30.37 9.00
N ILE A 54 1.09 30.67 9.37
CA ILE A 54 0.08 29.64 9.69
C ILE A 54 -0.96 29.62 8.58
N LEU A 55 -1.05 28.49 7.89
CA LEU A 55 -1.97 28.27 6.79
C LEU A 55 -2.98 27.20 7.21
N TRP A 56 -4.24 27.44 6.90
CA TRP A 56 -5.34 26.64 7.40
C TRP A 56 -6.22 26.19 6.24
N GLY A 57 -6.55 24.90 6.22
CA GLY A 57 -7.43 24.32 5.22
C GLY A 57 -8.31 23.23 5.83
N TRP A 58 -9.45 23.03 5.21
CA TRP A 58 -10.50 22.13 5.71
C TRP A 58 -10.72 20.98 4.73
N CYS A 59 -10.81 19.76 5.27
CA CYS A 59 -11.36 18.64 4.52
C CYS A 59 -12.89 18.70 4.59
N GLU A 60 -13.55 18.73 3.44
CA GLU A 60 -15.00 18.94 3.35
C GLU A 60 -15.77 17.63 3.41
N ALA A 61 -16.87 17.58 4.17
CA ALA A 61 -17.79 16.44 4.20
C ALA A 61 -18.76 16.42 3.00
N LEU A 62 -18.26 16.66 1.78
CA LEU A 62 -19.03 16.49 0.55
C LEU A 62 -19.25 14.99 0.28
N PHE A 63 -20.23 14.64 -0.56
CA PHE A 63 -20.42 13.25 -1.02
C PHE A 63 -19.16 12.71 -1.71
N VAL A 64 -18.52 13.59 -2.48
CA VAL A 64 -17.19 13.36 -3.03
C VAL A 64 -16.40 14.64 -2.74
N PRO A 65 -15.34 14.58 -1.91
CA PRO A 65 -14.58 15.76 -1.51
C PRO A 65 -13.86 16.39 -2.70
N ARG A 66 -13.62 17.70 -2.61
CA ARG A 66 -12.78 18.39 -3.58
C ARG A 66 -11.33 17.89 -3.42
N PRO A 67 -10.68 17.40 -4.50
CA PRO A 67 -9.29 17.02 -4.42
C PRO A 67 -8.41 18.18 -3.96
N LEU A 68 -7.50 17.91 -3.03
CA LEU A 68 -6.62 18.94 -2.44
C LEU A 68 -7.37 20.14 -1.86
N GLY A 69 -8.64 19.95 -1.43
CA GLY A 69 -9.49 20.98 -0.84
C GLY A 69 -8.77 21.87 0.18
N PRO A 70 -8.15 21.32 1.25
CA PRO A 70 -7.42 22.13 2.22
C PRO A 70 -6.23 22.90 1.64
N VAL A 71 -5.63 22.43 0.54
CA VAL A 71 -4.51 23.13 -0.11
C VAL A 71 -5.02 24.30 -0.95
N HIS A 72 -6.19 24.16 -1.58
CA HIS A 72 -6.86 25.27 -2.26
C HIS A 72 -7.20 26.40 -1.28
N ASP A 73 -7.63 26.08 -0.06
CA ASP A 73 -7.87 27.09 0.99
C ASP A 73 -6.62 27.89 1.34
N MET A 74 -5.44 27.24 1.25
CA MET A 74 -4.14 27.81 1.56
C MET A 74 -3.45 28.47 0.35
N ALA A 75 -3.97 28.27 -0.88
CA ALA A 75 -3.26 28.52 -2.13
C ALA A 75 -2.71 29.95 -2.25
N ALA A 76 -3.52 30.95 -1.93
CA ALA A 76 -3.14 32.37 -2.00
C ALA A 76 -1.91 32.70 -1.14
N SER A 77 -1.69 31.96 -0.06
CA SER A 77 -0.58 32.17 0.87
C SER A 77 0.60 31.23 0.63
N LEU A 78 0.44 30.18 -0.17
CA LEU A 78 1.50 29.23 -0.54
C LEU A 78 2.41 29.76 -1.65
N GLY A 79 1.90 30.67 -2.49
CA GLY A 79 2.65 31.35 -3.54
C GLY A 79 1.93 31.29 -4.89
N SER A 80 2.21 32.25 -5.78
CA SER A 80 1.51 32.37 -7.07
C SER A 80 1.70 31.15 -7.99
N GLN A 81 2.88 30.52 -7.97
CA GLN A 81 3.14 29.31 -8.76
C GLN A 81 2.29 28.13 -8.28
N VAL A 82 2.19 27.91 -6.96
CA VAL A 82 1.37 26.83 -6.39
C VAL A 82 -0.11 27.09 -6.67
N ALA A 83 -0.57 28.33 -6.50
CA ALA A 83 -1.94 28.72 -6.81
C ALA A 83 -2.29 28.49 -8.29
N ALA A 84 -1.40 28.89 -9.21
CA ALA A 84 -1.61 28.66 -10.65
C ALA A 84 -1.68 27.17 -10.99
N LEU A 85 -0.78 26.35 -10.44
CA LEU A 85 -0.79 24.90 -10.67
C LEU A 85 -2.06 24.23 -10.11
N LEU A 86 -2.55 24.69 -8.96
CA LEU A 86 -3.81 24.24 -8.39
C LEU A 86 -5.01 24.64 -9.27
N ASP A 87 -5.05 25.89 -9.74
CA ASP A 87 -6.12 26.40 -10.60
C ASP A 87 -6.13 25.70 -11.98
N GLU A 88 -4.97 25.33 -12.49
CA GLU A 88 -4.80 24.51 -13.70
C GLU A 88 -5.20 23.03 -13.50
N GLY A 89 -5.34 22.57 -12.25
CA GLY A 89 -5.53 21.15 -11.93
C GLY A 89 -4.32 20.31 -12.31
N ALA A 90 -3.12 20.82 -12.05
CA ALA A 90 -1.86 20.19 -12.43
C ALA A 90 -1.64 18.84 -11.72
N GLU A 91 -0.97 17.94 -12.43
CA GLU A 91 -0.62 16.62 -11.92
C GLU A 91 0.29 16.68 -10.68
N GLN A 92 0.16 15.68 -9.81
CA GLN A 92 0.91 15.58 -8.55
C GLN A 92 2.43 15.70 -8.76
N GLY A 93 2.95 15.11 -9.85
CA GLY A 93 4.37 15.16 -10.22
C GLY A 93 4.91 16.58 -10.47
N ARG A 94 4.05 17.54 -10.83
CA ARG A 94 4.42 18.96 -10.96
C ARG A 94 4.07 19.75 -9.71
N LEU A 95 2.90 19.50 -9.13
CA LEU A 95 2.38 20.27 -8.00
C LEU A 95 3.14 20.01 -6.69
N PHE A 96 3.41 18.74 -6.34
CA PHE A 96 4.03 18.40 -5.06
C PHE A 96 5.47 18.93 -4.96
N PRO A 97 6.33 18.80 -6.00
CA PRO A 97 7.65 19.42 -5.96
C PRO A 97 7.60 20.95 -5.88
N ALA A 98 6.66 21.61 -6.60
CA ALA A 98 6.51 23.06 -6.53
C ALA A 98 6.09 23.52 -5.12
N LEU A 99 5.17 22.80 -4.48
CA LEU A 99 4.76 23.06 -3.10
C LEU A 99 5.91 22.82 -2.12
N LEU A 100 6.65 21.72 -2.27
CA LEU A 100 7.84 21.43 -1.46
C LEU A 100 8.88 22.55 -1.57
N GLN A 101 9.15 23.00 -2.79
CA GLN A 101 10.07 24.11 -3.05
C GLN A 101 9.57 25.41 -2.41
N ALA A 102 8.27 25.73 -2.53
CA ALA A 102 7.68 26.90 -1.89
C ALA A 102 7.78 26.86 -0.37
N LEU A 103 7.64 25.67 0.25
CA LEU A 103 7.83 25.48 1.69
C LEU A 103 9.30 25.62 2.11
N GLN A 104 10.25 25.14 1.30
CA GLN A 104 11.69 25.33 1.54
C GLN A 104 12.12 26.79 1.44
N GLN A 105 11.54 27.55 0.51
CA GLN A 105 11.90 28.93 0.23
C GLN A 105 11.19 29.97 1.13
N ALA A 106 10.17 29.56 1.88
CA ALA A 106 9.35 30.47 2.70
C ALA A 106 10.12 31.25 3.77
N GLY A 107 11.34 30.83 4.14
CA GLY A 107 12.21 31.59 5.03
C GLY A 107 11.70 31.70 6.46
N GLY A 108 11.34 30.59 7.09
CA GLY A 108 10.88 30.52 8.48
C GLY A 108 9.92 29.37 8.72
N LEU A 109 9.39 29.27 9.94
CA LEU A 109 8.40 28.25 10.29
C LEU A 109 7.12 28.44 9.46
N THR A 110 6.73 27.41 8.70
CA THR A 110 5.38 27.30 8.13
C THR A 110 4.60 26.22 8.88
N VAL A 111 3.45 26.58 9.44
CA VAL A 111 2.50 25.65 10.04
C VAL A 111 1.37 25.43 9.03
N LEU A 112 1.17 24.19 8.61
CA LEU A 112 0.04 23.79 7.78
C LEU A 112 -0.97 23.05 8.65
N VAL A 113 -2.17 23.61 8.79
CA VAL A 113 -3.26 23.02 9.56
C VAL A 113 -4.25 22.38 8.61
N PHE A 114 -4.34 21.05 8.66
CA PHE A 114 -5.35 20.28 7.97
C PHE A 114 -6.41 19.85 9.00
N GLU A 115 -7.57 20.50 8.95
CA GLU A 115 -8.72 20.15 9.79
C GLU A 115 -9.53 19.02 9.16
N ASP A 116 -10.04 18.13 10.02
CA ASP A 116 -10.99 17.07 9.69
C ASP A 116 -10.46 16.05 8.67
N MET A 117 -9.19 15.64 8.83
CA MET A 117 -8.48 14.71 7.93
C MET A 117 -9.15 13.35 7.67
N HIS A 118 -10.17 12.99 8.46
CA HIS A 118 -11.00 11.80 8.24
C HIS A 118 -11.93 11.96 7.02
N TRP A 119 -12.14 13.19 6.53
CA TRP A 119 -12.81 13.49 5.26
C TRP A 119 -11.83 13.87 4.15
N ALA A 120 -10.52 13.69 4.35
CA ALA A 120 -9.53 14.03 3.35
C ALA A 120 -9.67 13.17 2.10
N ASP A 121 -9.61 13.82 0.94
CA ASP A 121 -9.49 13.15 -0.35
C ASP A 121 -8.13 12.44 -0.49
N LYS A 122 -8.06 11.48 -1.42
CA LYS A 122 -6.85 10.70 -1.68
C LYS A 122 -5.65 11.57 -2.04
N ALA A 123 -5.82 12.61 -2.85
CA ALA A 123 -4.70 13.49 -3.22
C ALA A 123 -4.18 14.31 -2.03
N THR A 124 -5.06 14.76 -1.12
CA THR A 124 -4.66 15.37 0.16
C THR A 124 -3.89 14.37 1.03
N LEU A 125 -4.38 13.13 1.14
CA LEU A 125 -3.71 12.07 1.88
C LEU A 125 -2.31 11.77 1.30
N ASP A 126 -2.19 11.71 -0.02
CA ASP A 126 -0.92 11.51 -0.73
C ASP A 126 0.03 12.68 -0.53
N LEU A 127 -0.47 13.91 -0.54
CA LEU A 127 0.33 15.09 -0.23
C LEU A 127 0.86 15.04 1.21
N VAL A 128 0.02 14.69 2.18
CA VAL A 128 0.42 14.56 3.58
C VAL A 128 1.46 13.45 3.74
N LYS A 129 1.31 12.31 3.05
CA LYS A 129 2.32 11.24 2.98
C LYS A 129 3.62 11.74 2.36
N TYR A 130 3.54 12.44 1.22
CA TYR A 130 4.69 12.98 0.48
C TYR A 130 5.51 13.98 1.31
N LEU A 131 4.84 14.94 1.93
CA LEU A 131 5.47 15.95 2.80
C LEU A 131 5.93 15.33 4.12
N GLY A 132 5.12 14.48 4.74
CA GLY A 132 5.40 13.86 6.02
C GLY A 132 6.65 12.98 6.00
N ARG A 133 6.89 12.23 4.92
CA ARG A 133 8.14 11.46 4.71
C ARG A 133 9.40 12.32 4.62
N ARG A 134 9.28 13.63 4.37
CA ARG A 134 10.38 14.58 4.18
C ARG A 134 10.40 15.69 5.23
N VAL A 135 9.48 15.65 6.19
CA VAL A 135 9.18 16.79 7.07
C VAL A 135 10.38 17.18 7.93
N SER A 136 11.22 16.22 8.34
CA SER A 136 12.41 16.47 9.15
C SER A 136 13.48 17.32 8.48
N LEU A 137 13.40 17.52 7.16
CA LEU A 137 14.32 18.37 6.38
C LEU A 137 13.73 19.75 6.09
N LEU A 138 12.53 20.05 6.62
CA LEU A 138 11.78 21.25 6.30
C LEU A 138 11.52 22.08 7.56
N PRO A 139 11.45 23.42 7.45
CA PRO A 139 11.00 24.28 8.54
C PRO A 139 9.46 24.27 8.65
N VAL A 140 8.86 23.08 8.67
CA VAL A 140 7.41 22.88 8.54
C VAL A 140 6.84 22.09 9.72
N LEU A 141 5.68 22.53 10.21
CA LEU A 141 4.85 21.80 11.16
C LEU A 141 3.52 21.44 10.49
N LEU A 142 3.25 20.15 10.32
CA LEU A 142 1.95 19.65 9.85
C LEU A 142 1.07 19.38 11.07
N LEU A 143 -0.07 20.07 11.20
CA LEU A 143 -1.07 19.83 12.22
C LEU A 143 -2.28 19.16 11.59
N LEU A 144 -2.56 17.92 11.98
CA LEU A 144 -3.64 17.10 11.44
C LEU A 144 -4.69 16.90 12.52
N SER A 145 -5.93 17.33 12.28
CA SER A 145 -7.03 17.06 13.22
C SER A 145 -7.85 15.85 12.75
N VAL A 146 -8.18 14.95 13.67
CA VAL A 146 -8.82 13.66 13.36
C VAL A 146 -9.96 13.37 14.34
N ARG A 147 -11.11 12.94 13.81
CA ARG A 147 -12.23 12.42 14.59
C ARG A 147 -12.02 10.94 14.87
N SER A 148 -11.83 10.58 16.14
CA SER A 148 -11.59 9.19 16.52
C SER A 148 -12.81 8.29 16.31
N ASP A 149 -14.01 8.86 16.32
CA ASP A 149 -15.30 8.20 16.07
C ASP A 149 -15.53 7.83 14.60
N GLU A 150 -14.84 8.47 13.67
CA GLU A 150 -14.93 8.22 12.22
C GLU A 150 -13.79 7.32 11.71
N MET A 151 -12.79 7.08 12.55
CA MET A 151 -11.59 6.32 12.21
C MET A 151 -11.79 4.84 12.54
N HIS A 152 -12.02 4.05 11.49
CA HIS A 152 -12.09 2.59 11.56
C HIS A 152 -10.74 1.97 11.16
N GLY A 153 -10.54 0.69 11.45
CA GLY A 153 -9.27 -0.01 11.17
C GLY A 153 -8.80 0.11 9.72
N ASP A 154 -9.74 0.09 8.78
CA ASP A 154 -9.48 0.11 7.33
C ASP A 154 -9.46 1.52 6.71
N HIS A 155 -9.54 2.58 7.52
CA HIS A 155 -9.58 3.94 6.99
C HIS A 155 -8.25 4.33 6.29
N PRO A 156 -8.24 4.91 5.08
CA PRO A 156 -7.01 5.25 4.34
C PRO A 156 -6.01 6.13 5.12
N LEU A 157 -6.51 7.08 5.92
CA LEU A 157 -5.68 7.89 6.82
C LEU A 157 -4.86 7.04 7.82
N SER A 158 -5.36 5.89 8.27
CA SER A 158 -4.63 5.00 9.18
C SER A 158 -3.34 4.48 8.52
N GLN A 159 -3.41 4.13 7.23
CA GLN A 159 -2.26 3.69 6.45
C GLN A 159 -1.26 4.83 6.26
N VAL A 160 -1.73 6.03 5.88
CA VAL A 160 -0.88 7.21 5.74
C VAL A 160 -0.11 7.49 7.03
N LEU A 161 -0.79 7.49 8.18
CA LEU A 161 -0.16 7.73 9.48
C LEU A 161 0.83 6.62 9.90
N GLY A 162 0.65 5.39 9.40
CA GLY A 162 1.58 4.28 9.61
C GLY A 162 2.83 4.35 8.73
N ASP A 163 2.70 4.93 7.53
CA ASP A 163 3.80 5.13 6.57
C ASP A 163 4.73 6.30 6.91
N LEU A 164 4.34 7.15 7.86
CA LEU A 164 5.14 8.29 8.30
C LEU A 164 6.30 7.85 9.22
N PRO A 165 7.48 8.48 9.12
CA PRO A 165 8.60 8.17 10.02
C PRO A 165 8.23 8.42 11.49
N GLY A 166 8.19 7.36 12.31
CA GLY A 166 7.70 7.45 13.69
C GLY A 166 8.44 8.46 14.58
N GLY A 167 9.71 8.76 14.29
CA GLY A 167 10.49 9.78 15.00
C GLY A 167 10.03 11.23 14.74
N ASP A 168 9.27 11.45 13.67
CA ASP A 168 8.80 12.76 13.21
C ASP A 168 7.31 13.02 13.46
N VAL A 169 6.60 12.03 14.01
CA VAL A 169 5.16 12.11 14.31
C VAL A 169 4.93 12.16 15.82
N ALA A 170 4.11 13.10 16.29
CA ALA A 170 3.57 13.12 17.64
C ALA A 170 2.05 12.98 17.59
N ARG A 171 1.47 12.11 18.44
CA ARG A 171 0.02 11.95 18.56
C ARG A 171 -0.48 12.50 19.88
N ILE A 172 -1.56 13.28 19.84
CA ILE A 172 -2.21 13.90 20.98
C ILE A 172 -3.68 13.46 20.99
N THR A 173 -4.05 12.62 21.95
CA THR A 173 -5.46 12.24 22.17
C THR A 173 -6.09 13.18 23.19
N LEU A 174 -7.08 13.96 22.77
CA LEU A 174 -7.82 14.86 23.65
C LEU A 174 -8.85 14.10 24.47
N ARG A 175 -8.81 14.32 25.79
CA ARG A 175 -9.78 13.75 26.74
C ARG A 175 -10.91 14.73 27.04
N PRO A 176 -12.09 14.22 27.43
CA PRO A 176 -13.16 15.06 27.99
C PRO A 176 -12.67 15.87 29.19
N LEU A 177 -13.31 17.01 29.46
CA LEU A 177 -13.04 17.82 30.64
C LEU A 177 -13.39 17.04 31.90
N SER A 178 -12.55 17.14 32.92
CA SER A 178 -12.89 16.58 34.22
C SER A 178 -14.13 17.25 34.82
N GLU A 179 -14.80 16.55 35.73
CA GLU A 179 -15.90 17.10 36.53
C GLU A 179 -15.51 18.40 37.24
N ALA A 180 -14.26 18.51 37.70
CA ALA A 180 -13.75 19.74 38.33
C ALA A 180 -13.71 20.93 37.35
N SER A 181 -13.27 20.71 36.12
CA SER A 181 -13.28 21.75 35.08
C SER A 181 -14.69 22.14 34.66
N VAL A 182 -15.61 21.18 34.53
CA VAL A 182 -17.03 21.47 34.26
C VAL A 182 -17.66 22.24 35.42
N SER A 183 -17.34 21.89 36.67
CA SER A 183 -17.81 22.58 37.87
C SER A 183 -17.37 24.05 37.88
N ARG A 184 -16.12 24.30 37.52
CA ARG A 184 -15.58 25.66 37.40
C ARG A 184 -16.32 26.47 36.34
N LEU A 185 -16.53 25.91 35.15
CA LEU A 185 -17.28 26.58 34.07
C LEU A 185 -18.73 26.89 34.49
N ALA A 186 -19.38 25.95 35.18
CA ALA A 186 -20.73 26.15 35.69
C ALA A 186 -20.81 27.24 36.77
N GLN A 187 -19.83 27.29 37.69
CA GLN A 187 -19.72 28.35 38.69
C GLN A 187 -19.50 29.72 38.06
N GLU A 188 -18.58 29.83 37.09
CA GLU A 188 -18.32 31.06 36.34
C GLU A 188 -19.58 31.55 35.60
N ALA A 189 -20.45 30.63 35.14
CA ALA A 189 -21.74 30.93 34.51
C ALA A 189 -22.92 31.08 35.50
N GLY A 190 -22.71 30.92 36.82
CA GLY A 190 -23.76 31.01 37.83
C GLY A 190 -24.81 29.88 37.78
N ARG A 191 -24.42 28.67 37.38
CA ARG A 191 -25.31 27.50 37.20
C ARG A 191 -24.98 26.35 38.18
N PRO A 192 -25.99 25.55 38.61
CA PRO A 192 -25.75 24.39 39.46
C PRO A 192 -25.00 23.27 38.71
N VAL A 193 -23.95 22.76 39.34
CA VAL A 193 -22.99 21.80 38.77
C VAL A 193 -23.58 20.39 38.56
N HIS A 194 -24.44 19.96 39.50
CA HIS A 194 -24.74 18.53 39.78
C HIS A 194 -25.38 17.74 38.64
N ASP A 195 -25.82 18.37 37.55
CA ASP A 195 -26.43 17.67 36.43
C ASP A 195 -25.71 17.87 35.08
N ILE A 196 -24.82 18.86 34.98
CA ILE A 196 -24.15 19.21 33.71
C ILE A 196 -23.11 18.15 33.34
N TYR A 197 -22.25 17.74 34.29
CA TYR A 197 -21.24 16.72 34.00
C TYR A 197 -21.88 15.36 33.66
N ARG A 198 -22.94 14.98 34.39
CA ARG A 198 -23.67 13.72 34.14
C ARG A 198 -24.25 13.62 32.73
N VAL A 199 -24.79 14.72 32.20
CA VAL A 199 -25.39 14.76 30.86
C VAL A 199 -24.34 14.89 29.76
N THR A 200 -23.28 15.69 30.00
CA THR A 200 -22.28 16.02 28.98
C THR A 200 -21.10 15.07 28.93
N GLN A 201 -20.88 14.29 29.99
CA GLN A 201 -19.70 13.45 30.21
C GLN A 201 -18.39 14.23 29.97
N GLY A 202 -18.39 15.54 30.27
CA GLY A 202 -17.22 16.40 30.12
C GLY A 202 -16.91 16.87 28.69
N ASN A 203 -17.75 16.58 27.69
CA ASN A 203 -17.51 17.10 26.33
C ASN A 203 -17.64 18.64 26.32
N PRO A 204 -16.57 19.39 25.98
CA PRO A 204 -16.56 20.85 26.02
C PRO A 204 -17.70 21.52 25.25
N PHE A 205 -18.03 21.01 24.07
CA PHE A 205 -19.11 21.59 23.26
C PHE A 205 -20.44 21.53 24.02
N PHE A 206 -20.82 20.36 24.55
CA PHE A 206 -22.08 20.22 25.28
C PHE A 206 -22.11 21.02 26.58
N VAL A 207 -20.97 21.08 27.29
CA VAL A 207 -20.84 21.93 28.48
C VAL A 207 -21.11 23.39 28.10
N THR A 208 -20.48 23.91 27.04
CA THR A 208 -20.71 25.29 26.62
C THR A 208 -22.13 25.54 26.13
N GLU A 209 -22.76 24.58 25.45
CA GLU A 209 -24.15 24.71 24.98
C GLU A 209 -25.15 24.79 26.13
N LEU A 210 -25.03 23.91 27.14
CA LEU A 210 -25.92 23.92 28.30
C LEU A 210 -25.75 25.19 29.16
N LEU A 211 -24.53 25.74 29.22
CA LEU A 211 -24.26 26.97 29.98
C LEU A 211 -24.74 28.25 29.24
N SER A 212 -24.83 28.22 27.91
CA SER A 212 -25.22 29.37 27.09
C SER A 212 -26.74 29.58 27.00
N ASP A 213 -27.55 28.64 27.47
CA ASP A 213 -29.01 28.73 27.47
C ASP A 213 -29.48 29.73 28.56
N GLY A 214 -29.71 30.97 28.13
CA GLY A 214 -29.93 32.14 28.99
C GLY A 214 -31.25 32.19 29.77
N GLU A 215 -32.19 31.26 29.56
CA GLU A 215 -33.55 31.32 30.16
C GLU A 215 -34.12 29.95 30.59
N ALA A 216 -33.33 29.13 31.28
CA ALA A 216 -33.85 27.95 31.95
C ALA A 216 -34.11 28.25 33.44
N ASP A 217 -35.38 28.28 33.83
CA ASP A 217 -35.84 28.13 35.22
C ASP A 217 -35.01 27.02 35.91
N PRO A 218 -34.42 27.24 37.10
CA PRO A 218 -33.71 26.21 37.86
C PRO A 218 -34.54 24.94 38.16
N ARG A 219 -35.85 24.94 37.88
CA ARG A 219 -36.76 23.77 37.96
C ARG A 219 -36.90 22.99 36.63
N ARG A 220 -36.27 23.44 35.54
CA ARG A 220 -36.44 22.85 34.20
C ARG A 220 -35.56 21.61 34.06
N ARG A 221 -36.16 20.48 33.64
CA ARG A 221 -35.42 19.24 33.35
C ARG A 221 -34.41 19.49 32.24
N LEU A 222 -33.17 19.09 32.47
CA LEU A 222 -32.14 19.08 31.43
C LEU A 222 -32.56 18.13 30.29
N PRO A 223 -32.24 18.47 29.03
CA PRO A 223 -32.50 17.61 27.88
C PRO A 223 -31.92 16.20 28.10
N GLY A 224 -32.67 15.17 27.69
CA GLY A 224 -32.27 13.76 27.87
C GLY A 224 -31.11 13.33 26.97
N SER A 225 -30.83 14.09 25.91
CA SER A 225 -29.71 13.89 25.02
C SER A 225 -29.10 15.21 24.52
N ILE A 226 -27.90 15.09 23.98
CA ILE A 226 -27.15 16.14 23.27
C ILE A 226 -27.96 16.79 22.14
N ARG A 227 -28.63 15.96 21.33
CA ARG A 227 -29.42 16.41 20.18
C ARG A 227 -30.61 17.25 20.64
N ASP A 228 -31.25 16.85 21.74
CA ASP A 228 -32.38 17.58 22.33
C ASP A 228 -31.98 18.98 22.82
N ALA A 229 -30.75 19.15 23.34
CA ALA A 229 -30.25 20.45 23.79
C ALA A 229 -30.06 21.43 22.61
N VAL A 230 -29.44 20.96 21.53
CA VAL A 230 -29.27 21.74 20.29
C VAL A 230 -30.63 22.03 19.64
N TRP A 231 -31.52 21.04 19.59
CA TRP A 231 -32.87 21.20 19.03
C TRP A 231 -33.73 22.17 19.83
N ALA A 232 -33.64 22.16 21.16
CA ALA A 232 -34.36 23.11 22.01
C ALA A 232 -33.93 24.55 21.74
N ARG A 233 -32.67 24.77 21.33
CA ARG A 233 -32.14 26.08 20.95
C ARG A 233 -32.62 26.49 19.56
N LEU A 234 -32.52 25.60 18.57
CA LEU A 234 -33.01 25.86 17.20
C LEU A 234 -34.52 26.09 17.13
N SER A 235 -35.30 25.44 18.00
CA SER A 235 -36.76 25.56 18.06
C SER A 235 -37.24 26.93 18.55
N ARG A 236 -36.38 27.71 19.24
CA ARG A 236 -36.70 29.05 19.74
C ARG A 236 -36.42 30.18 18.74
N LEU A 237 -35.76 29.86 17.63
CA LEU A 237 -35.48 30.82 16.58
C LEU A 237 -36.76 31.19 15.82
N ASP A 238 -36.80 32.43 15.32
CA ASP A 238 -37.84 32.86 14.39
C ASP A 238 -37.76 32.06 13.07
N ALA A 239 -38.80 32.15 12.25
CA ALA A 239 -38.87 31.36 11.02
C ALA A 239 -37.77 31.72 10.00
N ASP A 240 -37.30 32.97 10.01
CA ASP A 240 -36.28 33.48 9.08
C ASP A 240 -34.87 33.05 9.50
N GLU A 241 -34.52 33.18 10.78
CA GLU A 241 -33.27 32.68 11.37
C GLU A 241 -33.15 31.17 11.14
N ARG A 242 -34.26 30.44 11.31
CA ARG A 242 -34.30 28.99 11.06
C ARG A 242 -34.07 28.66 9.59
N ARG A 243 -34.73 29.37 8.66
CA ARG A 243 -34.52 29.19 7.21
C ARG A 243 -33.07 29.49 6.81
N LEU A 244 -32.45 30.50 7.40
CA LEU A 244 -31.04 30.81 7.18
C LEU A 244 -30.15 29.64 7.62
N LEU A 245 -30.33 29.13 8.84
CA LEU A 245 -29.52 28.02 9.36
C LEU A 245 -29.73 26.73 8.56
N GLU A 246 -30.95 26.49 8.07
CA GLU A 246 -31.28 25.40 7.16
C GLU A 246 -30.57 25.53 5.80
N ALA A 247 -30.44 26.75 5.26
CA ALA A 247 -29.67 26.98 4.04
C ALA A 247 -28.16 26.79 4.25
N VAL A 248 -27.63 27.27 5.38
CA VAL A 248 -26.21 27.08 5.76
C VAL A 248 -25.91 25.60 6.01
N SER A 249 -26.84 24.83 6.58
CA SER A 249 -26.58 23.44 6.98
C SER A 249 -26.36 22.48 5.81
N ILE A 250 -26.85 22.83 4.62
CA ILE A 250 -26.71 22.05 3.39
C ILE A 250 -25.31 22.14 2.78
N THR A 251 -24.48 23.12 3.16
CA THR A 251 -23.11 23.26 2.64
C THR A 251 -22.10 22.89 3.72
N PRO A 252 -21.48 21.70 3.66
CA PRO A 252 -20.37 21.32 4.55
C PRO A 252 -19.21 22.32 4.44
N GLY A 253 -18.48 22.55 5.54
CA GLY A 253 -17.34 23.48 5.55
C GLY A 253 -17.69 24.98 5.60
N GLY A 254 -18.93 25.35 5.27
CA GLY A 254 -19.44 26.72 5.34
C GLY A 254 -19.93 27.25 3.99
N ILE A 255 -20.57 28.42 4.02
CA ILE A 255 -21.17 29.04 2.84
C ILE A 255 -20.67 30.47 2.66
N GLN A 256 -20.34 30.82 1.41
CA GLN A 256 -19.93 32.18 1.08
C GLN A 256 -21.10 33.16 1.26
N PRO A 257 -20.87 34.38 1.80
CA PRO A 257 -21.95 35.35 2.05
C PRO A 257 -22.77 35.68 0.80
N TRP A 258 -22.10 35.80 -0.36
CA TRP A 258 -22.78 36.08 -1.62
C TRP A 258 -23.76 34.98 -2.03
N LEU A 259 -23.41 33.71 -1.79
CA LEU A 259 -24.24 32.56 -2.11
C LEU A 259 -25.43 32.49 -1.16
N LEU A 260 -25.21 32.80 0.12
CA LEU A 260 -26.28 32.87 1.11
C LEU A 260 -27.28 33.99 0.80
N ARG A 261 -26.85 35.13 0.25
CA ARG A 261 -27.77 36.16 -0.27
C ARG A 261 -28.67 35.64 -1.41
N VAL A 262 -28.12 34.85 -2.33
CA VAL A 262 -28.92 34.25 -3.42
C VAL A 262 -29.96 33.25 -2.87
N VAL A 263 -29.62 32.51 -1.81
CA VAL A 263 -30.46 31.43 -1.25
C VAL A 263 -31.40 31.90 -0.13
N ALA A 264 -31.05 32.92 0.63
CA ALA A 264 -31.84 33.44 1.75
C ALA A 264 -32.49 34.81 1.48
N GLY A 265 -32.13 35.49 0.37
CA GLY A 265 -32.68 36.78 -0.01
C GLY A 265 -31.95 37.97 0.62
N ASP A 266 -32.53 39.17 0.46
CA ASP A 266 -31.87 40.45 0.80
C ASP A 266 -31.65 40.64 2.31
N GLU A 267 -32.43 39.96 3.17
CA GLU A 267 -32.29 40.02 4.63
C GLU A 267 -31.18 39.13 5.19
N ALA A 268 -30.47 38.38 4.33
CA ALA A 268 -29.47 37.40 4.76
C ALA A 268 -28.38 38.01 5.66
N ASP A 269 -27.87 39.19 5.32
CA ASP A 269 -26.79 39.83 6.09
C ASP A 269 -27.24 40.16 7.53
N ALA A 270 -28.47 40.67 7.71
CA ALA A 270 -29.03 40.95 9.03
C ALA A 270 -29.31 39.67 9.84
N LEU A 271 -29.72 38.59 9.18
CA LEU A 271 -29.95 37.28 9.81
C LEU A 271 -28.63 36.61 10.23
N ILE A 272 -27.57 36.76 9.44
CA ILE A 272 -26.21 36.30 9.77
C ILE A 272 -25.74 37.00 11.03
N ASP A 273 -25.78 38.34 11.07
CA ASP A 273 -25.31 39.12 12.22
C ASP A 273 -26.08 38.75 13.51
N ARG A 274 -27.40 38.54 13.42
CA ARG A 274 -28.22 38.03 14.54
C ARG A 274 -27.77 36.65 15.01
N SER A 275 -27.52 35.74 14.06
CA SER A 275 -27.08 34.37 14.35
C SER A 275 -25.66 34.31 14.94
N GLU A 276 -24.78 35.23 14.53
CA GLU A 276 -23.44 35.39 15.11
C GLU A 276 -23.52 35.95 16.54
N ALA A 277 -24.35 36.97 16.78
CA ALA A 277 -24.58 37.53 18.12
C ALA A 277 -25.14 36.48 19.10
N ARG A 278 -25.98 35.57 18.60
CA ARG A 278 -26.48 34.40 19.35
C ARG A 278 -25.46 33.26 19.46
N GLY A 279 -24.30 33.35 18.80
CA GLY A 279 -23.24 32.35 18.84
C GLY A 279 -23.54 31.06 18.09
N LEU A 280 -24.46 31.06 17.12
CA LEU A 280 -24.80 29.89 16.29
C LEU A 280 -23.91 29.80 15.04
N LEU A 281 -23.69 30.94 14.40
CA LEU A 281 -22.81 31.10 13.25
C LEU A 281 -21.55 31.88 13.62
N ARG A 282 -20.55 31.84 12.73
CA ARG A 282 -19.38 32.71 12.75
C ARG A 282 -18.80 32.88 11.34
N ARG A 283 -18.15 34.01 11.11
CA ARG A 283 -17.22 34.22 9.99
C ARG A 283 -15.83 33.66 10.31
N ASP A 284 -15.23 32.98 9.35
CA ASP A 284 -13.82 32.60 9.42
C ASP A 284 -12.90 33.74 8.92
N GLY A 285 -11.59 33.47 8.84
CA GLY A 285 -10.61 34.46 8.37
C GLY A 285 -10.76 34.89 6.91
N GLN A 286 -11.55 34.16 6.11
CA GLN A 286 -11.86 34.45 4.72
C GLN A 286 -13.28 35.03 4.53
N GLY A 287 -14.04 35.18 5.62
CA GLY A 287 -15.42 35.69 5.60
C GLY A 287 -16.47 34.62 5.28
N VAL A 288 -16.11 33.34 5.26
CA VAL A 288 -17.05 32.22 5.05
C VAL A 288 -17.93 32.05 6.29
N ILE A 289 -19.23 31.88 6.07
CA ILE A 289 -20.21 31.67 7.14
C ILE A 289 -20.21 30.19 7.52
N THR A 290 -19.80 29.91 8.74
CA THR A 290 -19.70 28.54 9.29
C THR A 290 -20.59 28.40 10.51
N PHE A 291 -21.06 27.18 10.77
CA PHE A 291 -21.58 26.87 12.10
C PHE A 291 -20.43 26.98 13.11
N ARG A 292 -20.74 27.52 14.29
CA ARG A 292 -19.76 27.55 15.38
C ARG A 292 -19.32 26.13 15.76
N HIS A 293 -20.25 25.17 15.62
CA HIS A 293 -20.09 23.77 15.99
C HIS A 293 -20.74 22.84 14.96
N GLU A 294 -20.00 21.84 14.51
CA GLU A 294 -20.44 20.92 13.45
C GLU A 294 -21.66 20.08 13.83
N LEU A 295 -21.74 19.63 15.08
CA LEU A 295 -22.91 18.91 15.59
C LEU A 295 -24.21 19.74 15.53
N ALA A 296 -24.11 21.07 15.60
CA ALA A 296 -25.28 21.95 15.41
C ALA A 296 -25.72 22.04 13.95
N ARG A 297 -24.76 21.96 13.00
CA ARG A 297 -25.04 21.88 11.57
C ARG A 297 -25.75 20.58 11.23
N GLU A 298 -25.21 19.45 11.70
CA GLU A 298 -25.79 18.11 11.49
C GLU A 298 -27.23 18.05 12.04
N ALA A 299 -27.45 18.54 13.26
CA ALA A 299 -28.78 18.59 13.87
C ALA A 299 -29.78 19.47 13.08
N ALA A 300 -29.33 20.57 12.47
CA ALA A 300 -30.16 21.40 11.59
C ALA A 300 -30.46 20.71 10.26
N LEU A 301 -29.48 19.99 9.69
CA LEU A 301 -29.61 19.25 8.44
C LEU A 301 -30.58 18.06 8.56
N GLU A 302 -30.53 17.29 9.66
CA GLU A 302 -31.43 16.15 9.91
C GLU A 302 -32.91 16.55 9.97
N ARG A 303 -33.21 17.81 10.33
CA ARG A 303 -34.58 18.31 10.50
C ARG A 303 -35.22 18.80 9.19
N LEU A 304 -34.43 18.95 8.14
CA LEU A 304 -34.92 19.43 6.85
C LEU A 304 -35.87 18.40 6.23
N ALA A 305 -37.08 18.85 5.91
CA ALA A 305 -38.00 18.03 5.11
C ALA A 305 -37.33 17.68 3.76
N PRO A 306 -37.50 16.45 3.23
CA PRO A 306 -36.84 16.03 1.99
C PRO A 306 -37.08 16.95 0.79
N SER A 307 -38.28 17.53 0.67
CA SER A 307 -38.62 18.50 -0.39
C SER A 307 -37.85 19.82 -0.24
N THR A 308 -37.77 20.36 0.97
CA THR A 308 -37.02 21.58 1.28
C THR A 308 -35.53 21.39 1.03
N ARG A 309 -34.99 20.24 1.45
CA ARG A 309 -33.59 19.87 1.21
C ARG A 309 -33.28 19.87 -0.29
N ARG A 310 -34.09 19.17 -1.11
CA ARG A 310 -33.92 19.16 -2.57
C ARG A 310 -34.01 20.56 -3.18
N SER A 311 -34.97 21.37 -2.74
CA SER A 311 -35.15 22.73 -3.24
C SER A 311 -33.95 23.63 -2.94
N LEU A 312 -33.39 23.54 -1.73
CA LEU A 312 -32.20 24.31 -1.34
C LEU A 312 -30.95 23.86 -2.13
N HIS A 313 -30.72 22.55 -2.29
CA HIS A 313 -29.66 22.05 -3.17
C HIS A 313 -29.82 22.57 -4.60
N ALA A 314 -31.03 22.53 -5.18
CA ALA A 314 -31.28 23.03 -6.54
C ALA A 314 -30.98 24.53 -6.68
N ARG A 315 -31.35 25.34 -5.68
CA ARG A 315 -31.07 26.79 -5.68
C ARG A 315 -29.58 27.09 -5.57
N ILE A 316 -28.85 26.33 -4.74
CA ILE A 316 -27.40 26.49 -4.62
C ILE A 316 -26.72 26.09 -5.94
N GLU A 317 -27.08 24.96 -6.54
CA GLU A 317 -26.51 24.53 -7.83
C GLU A 317 -26.74 25.58 -8.92
N ALA A 318 -27.96 26.13 -9.03
CA ALA A 318 -28.28 27.17 -9.99
C ALA A 318 -27.44 28.44 -9.77
N ALA A 319 -27.23 28.84 -8.52
CA ALA A 319 -26.40 29.99 -8.18
C ALA A 319 -24.92 29.77 -8.52
N LEU A 320 -24.38 28.58 -8.26
CA LEU A 320 -23.02 28.20 -8.63
C LEU A 320 -22.85 28.16 -10.15
N SER A 321 -23.86 27.67 -10.88
CA SER A 321 -23.88 27.60 -12.34
C SER A 321 -23.97 28.97 -13.02
N ALA A 322 -24.44 30.01 -12.32
CA ALA A 322 -24.48 31.38 -12.83
C ALA A 322 -23.15 32.14 -12.69
N LEU A 323 -22.13 31.54 -12.05
CA LEU A 323 -20.80 32.13 -11.96
C LEU A 323 -20.10 32.16 -13.34
N PRO A 324 -19.08 33.02 -13.52
CA PRO A 324 -18.22 32.96 -14.70
C PRO A 324 -17.67 31.54 -14.93
N PRO A 325 -17.54 31.06 -16.20
CA PRO A 325 -17.22 29.67 -16.50
C PRO A 325 -16.02 29.10 -15.71
N ALA A 326 -14.91 29.84 -15.65
CA ALA A 326 -13.72 29.42 -14.91
C ALA A 326 -13.98 29.18 -13.41
N ARG A 327 -14.83 29.98 -12.77
CA ARG A 327 -15.20 29.80 -11.36
C ARG A 327 -16.18 28.64 -11.18
N ALA A 328 -17.11 28.48 -12.10
CA ALA A 328 -18.06 27.36 -12.07
C ALA A 328 -17.35 26.01 -12.29
N GLU A 329 -16.31 25.97 -13.13
CA GLU A 329 -15.45 24.81 -13.34
C GLU A 329 -14.59 24.50 -12.11
N ALA A 330 -14.07 25.51 -11.41
CA ALA A 330 -13.34 25.29 -10.15
C ALA A 330 -14.21 24.69 -9.02
N MET A 331 -15.53 24.72 -9.14
CA MET A 331 -16.49 24.25 -8.14
C MET A 331 -17.26 22.99 -8.58
N LEU A 332 -16.73 22.19 -9.50
CA LEU A 332 -17.40 21.01 -10.05
C LEU A 332 -17.86 20.01 -8.96
N ALA A 333 -17.02 19.68 -7.97
CA ALA A 333 -17.39 18.76 -6.90
C ALA A 333 -18.61 19.24 -6.09
N ALA A 334 -18.62 20.52 -5.70
CA ALA A 334 -19.75 21.14 -5.01
C ALA A 334 -21.02 21.15 -5.90
N ARG A 335 -20.88 21.46 -7.19
CA ARG A 335 -22.02 21.46 -8.13
C ARG A 335 -22.59 20.05 -8.33
N VAL A 336 -21.75 19.01 -8.40
CA VAL A 336 -22.21 17.60 -8.41
C VAL A 336 -22.94 17.26 -7.11
N HIS A 337 -22.38 17.64 -5.96
CA HIS A 337 -23.03 17.42 -4.64
C HIS A 337 -24.43 18.04 -4.59
N HIS A 338 -24.59 19.29 -5.05
CA HIS A 338 -25.90 19.94 -5.05
C HIS A 338 -26.83 19.44 -6.17
N ALA A 339 -26.32 19.06 -7.34
CA ALA A 339 -27.14 18.44 -8.39
C ALA A 339 -27.73 17.10 -7.91
N ASP A 340 -26.91 16.26 -7.26
CA ASP A 340 -27.33 15.00 -6.68
C ASP A 340 -28.29 15.20 -5.50
N GLY A 341 -27.97 16.12 -4.59
CA GLY A 341 -28.82 16.48 -3.47
C GLY A 341 -30.18 17.07 -3.88
N ALA A 342 -30.27 17.65 -5.08
CA ALA A 342 -31.52 18.09 -5.71
C ALA A 342 -32.30 16.95 -6.38
N GLY A 343 -31.66 15.80 -6.62
CA GLY A 343 -32.20 14.70 -7.42
C GLY A 343 -32.24 15.02 -8.93
N ASN A 344 -31.43 15.96 -9.41
CA ASN A 344 -31.40 16.37 -10.82
C ASN A 344 -30.41 15.49 -11.61
N GLY A 345 -30.90 14.34 -12.08
CA GLY A 345 -30.07 13.35 -12.79
C GLY A 345 -29.43 13.85 -14.08
N GLU A 346 -30.14 14.67 -14.86
CA GLU A 346 -29.59 15.28 -16.09
C GLU A 346 -28.37 16.13 -15.77
N ARG A 347 -28.47 16.95 -14.72
CA ARG A 347 -27.37 17.81 -14.28
C ARG A 347 -26.19 17.02 -13.72
N VAL A 348 -26.46 15.93 -13.00
CA VAL A 348 -25.42 15.01 -12.53
C VAL A 348 -24.67 14.38 -13.70
N LEU A 349 -25.38 13.89 -14.73
CA LEU A 349 -24.78 13.26 -15.91
C LEU A 349 -23.87 14.23 -16.70
N GLU A 350 -24.17 15.52 -16.68
CA GLU A 350 -23.32 16.55 -17.31
C GLU A 350 -22.07 16.86 -16.48
N LEU A 351 -22.23 17.04 -15.17
CA LEU A 351 -21.16 17.58 -14.31
C LEU A 351 -20.22 16.52 -13.76
N ALA A 352 -20.72 15.33 -13.40
CA ALA A 352 -19.93 14.31 -12.74
C ALA A 352 -18.76 13.78 -13.59
N PRO A 353 -18.88 13.56 -14.91
CA PRO A 353 -17.73 13.20 -15.75
C PRO A 353 -16.66 14.30 -15.80
N LEU A 354 -17.05 15.57 -15.75
CA LEU A 354 -16.11 16.70 -15.71
C LEU A 354 -15.37 16.74 -14.37
N ALA A 355 -16.10 16.59 -13.26
CA ALA A 355 -15.53 16.51 -11.92
C ALA A 355 -14.56 15.32 -11.80
N ALA A 356 -14.91 14.16 -12.36
CA ALA A 356 -14.06 12.99 -12.37
C ALA A 356 -12.76 13.21 -13.15
N ARG A 357 -12.83 13.79 -14.36
CA ARG A 357 -11.62 14.12 -15.14
C ARG A 357 -10.73 15.14 -14.41
N GLN A 358 -11.32 16.11 -13.73
CA GLN A 358 -10.57 17.07 -12.91
C GLN A 358 -9.85 16.35 -11.76
N ALA A 359 -10.55 15.47 -11.04
CA ALA A 359 -9.97 14.68 -9.96
C ALA A 359 -8.85 13.75 -10.44
N ALA A 360 -9.07 13.02 -11.53
CA ALA A 360 -8.08 12.11 -12.11
C ALA A 360 -6.78 12.82 -12.50
N ARG A 361 -6.86 14.04 -13.07
CA ARG A 361 -5.67 14.86 -13.39
C ARG A 361 -4.84 15.23 -12.17
N MET A 362 -5.47 15.38 -11.00
CA MET A 362 -4.78 15.64 -9.73
C MET A 362 -4.38 14.34 -9.01
N GLY A 363 -4.50 13.18 -9.65
CA GLY A 363 -4.21 11.86 -9.07
C GLY A 363 -5.24 11.40 -8.02
N ALA A 364 -6.38 12.09 -7.90
CA ALA A 364 -7.47 11.76 -6.98
C ALA A 364 -8.42 10.73 -7.62
N HIS A 365 -7.89 9.53 -7.91
CA HIS A 365 -8.61 8.48 -8.63
C HIS A 365 -9.80 7.91 -7.84
N LEU A 366 -9.72 7.91 -6.51
CA LEU A 366 -10.83 7.48 -5.63
C LEU A 366 -12.03 8.42 -5.78
N GLU A 367 -11.78 9.72 -5.77
CA GLU A 367 -12.78 10.77 -5.95
C GLU A 367 -13.31 10.76 -7.40
N ALA A 368 -12.45 10.52 -8.38
CA ALA A 368 -12.87 10.36 -9.77
C ALA A 368 -13.86 9.20 -9.95
N ALA A 369 -13.53 8.03 -9.36
CA ALA A 369 -14.41 6.88 -9.33
C ALA A 369 -15.72 7.18 -8.60
N ALA A 370 -15.68 7.91 -7.48
CA ALA A 370 -16.88 8.27 -6.71
C ALA A 370 -17.81 9.24 -7.48
N HIS A 371 -17.25 10.20 -8.22
CA HIS A 371 -18.04 11.05 -9.12
C HIS A 371 -18.70 10.24 -10.23
N LEU A 372 -17.96 9.33 -10.88
CA LEU A 372 -18.52 8.48 -11.94
C LEU A 372 -19.56 7.50 -11.38
N ALA A 373 -19.37 6.97 -10.17
CA ALA A 373 -20.37 6.16 -9.47
C ALA A 373 -21.66 6.97 -9.20
N THR A 374 -21.52 8.24 -8.83
CA THR A 374 -22.65 9.16 -8.68
C THR A 374 -23.43 9.31 -9.99
N ALA A 375 -22.73 9.47 -11.13
CA ALA A 375 -23.35 9.50 -12.45
C ALA A 375 -24.04 8.18 -12.83
N LEU A 376 -23.42 7.04 -12.50
CA LEU A 376 -23.95 5.71 -12.81
C LEU A 376 -25.30 5.42 -12.12
N ARG A 377 -25.61 6.06 -10.98
CA ARG A 377 -26.95 5.98 -10.36
C ARG A 377 -28.06 6.55 -11.26
N TYR A 378 -27.72 7.45 -12.18
CA TYR A 378 -28.63 8.09 -13.13
C TYR A 378 -28.44 7.60 -14.56
N VAL A 379 -27.66 6.54 -14.79
CA VAL A 379 -27.31 6.06 -16.14
C VAL A 379 -28.52 5.72 -17.01
N GLY A 380 -29.67 5.36 -16.40
CA GLY A 380 -30.91 5.12 -17.13
C GLY A 380 -31.49 6.35 -17.85
N LEU A 381 -31.02 7.57 -17.53
CA LEU A 381 -31.37 8.81 -18.22
C LEU A 381 -30.34 9.18 -19.31
N ALA A 382 -29.19 8.50 -19.37
CA ALA A 382 -28.11 8.82 -20.30
C ALA A 382 -28.37 8.23 -21.70
N ALA A 383 -27.87 8.91 -22.74
CA ALA A 383 -27.75 8.31 -24.07
C ALA A 383 -26.78 7.10 -24.03
N PRO A 384 -26.95 6.09 -24.91
CA PRO A 384 -26.11 4.89 -24.88
C PRO A 384 -24.60 5.17 -24.96
N GLU A 385 -24.19 6.19 -25.72
CA GLU A 385 -22.80 6.62 -25.84
C GLU A 385 -22.25 7.09 -24.49
N LEU A 386 -22.97 7.99 -23.81
CA LEU A 386 -22.58 8.50 -22.50
C LEU A 386 -22.59 7.39 -21.44
N ALA A 387 -23.58 6.49 -21.47
CA ALA A 387 -23.60 5.33 -20.57
C ALA A 387 -22.37 4.44 -20.76
N ALA A 388 -21.94 4.21 -22.01
CA ALA A 388 -20.76 3.43 -22.33
C ALA A 388 -19.47 4.10 -21.85
N GLU A 389 -19.37 5.43 -21.99
CA GLU A 389 -18.26 6.23 -21.45
C GLU A 389 -18.22 6.19 -19.92
N LEU A 390 -19.36 6.37 -19.25
CA LEU A 390 -19.44 6.32 -17.78
C LEU A 390 -18.98 4.98 -17.22
N TYR A 391 -19.44 3.87 -17.78
CA TYR A 391 -19.01 2.54 -17.32
C TYR A 391 -17.51 2.30 -17.60
N GLN A 392 -17.01 2.73 -18.77
CA GLN A 392 -15.60 2.58 -19.13
C GLN A 392 -14.70 3.38 -18.21
N ASP A 393 -15.03 4.66 -18.00
CA ASP A 393 -14.21 5.59 -17.23
C ASP A 393 -14.30 5.23 -15.74
N TRP A 394 -15.49 4.86 -15.25
CA TRP A 394 -15.63 4.39 -13.87
C TRP A 394 -14.79 3.14 -13.62
N ALA A 395 -14.83 2.17 -14.53
CA ALA A 395 -14.03 0.96 -14.41
C ALA A 395 -12.53 1.25 -14.42
N TYR A 396 -12.09 2.27 -15.17
CA TYR A 396 -10.69 2.70 -15.18
C TYR A 396 -10.27 3.35 -13.85
N GLU A 397 -11.05 4.32 -13.35
CA GLU A 397 -10.72 5.03 -12.11
C GLU A 397 -10.86 4.14 -10.87
N ALA A 398 -11.86 3.26 -10.85
CA ALA A 398 -12.07 2.30 -9.77
C ALA A 398 -10.93 1.25 -9.73
N ASP A 399 -10.46 0.74 -10.88
CA ASP A 399 -9.33 -0.18 -10.92
C ASP A 399 -8.03 0.40 -10.33
N LEU A 400 -7.86 1.73 -10.40
CA LEU A 400 -6.70 2.42 -9.83
C LEU A 400 -6.81 2.66 -8.31
N SER A 401 -8.03 2.72 -7.76
CA SER A 401 -8.28 3.29 -6.42
C SER A 401 -9.05 2.39 -5.44
N LEU A 402 -9.77 1.38 -5.95
CA LEU A 402 -10.69 0.53 -5.22
C LEU A 402 -10.52 -0.90 -5.70
N LEU A 403 -10.02 -1.81 -4.86
CA LEU A 403 -9.81 -3.23 -5.19
C LEU A 403 -11.15 -4.03 -5.31
N LEU A 404 -12.17 -3.45 -5.96
CA LEU A 404 -13.49 -4.04 -6.23
C LEU A 404 -13.50 -4.71 -7.62
N THR A 405 -12.82 -5.85 -7.72
CA THR A 405 -12.50 -6.40 -9.05
C THR A 405 -13.73 -6.93 -9.80
N SER A 406 -14.75 -7.44 -9.11
CA SER A 406 -15.99 -7.94 -9.72
C SER A 406 -16.80 -6.85 -10.40
N GLU A 407 -17.07 -5.75 -9.68
CA GLU A 407 -17.89 -4.64 -10.14
C GLU A 407 -17.20 -3.90 -11.29
N VAL A 408 -15.87 -3.75 -11.22
CA VAL A 408 -15.05 -3.20 -12.30
C VAL A 408 -15.16 -4.04 -13.58
N ILE A 409 -15.09 -5.37 -13.46
CA ILE A 409 -15.27 -6.29 -14.59
C ILE A 409 -16.69 -6.16 -15.17
N GLU A 410 -17.73 -6.14 -14.34
CA GLU A 410 -19.11 -5.97 -14.80
C GLU A 410 -19.32 -4.65 -15.55
N ALA A 411 -18.81 -3.53 -15.01
CA ALA A 411 -18.90 -2.24 -15.67
C ALA A 411 -18.19 -2.26 -17.02
N ARG A 412 -17.00 -2.86 -17.10
CA ARG A 412 -16.26 -3.03 -18.36
C ARG A 412 -17.07 -3.83 -19.38
N GLN A 413 -17.69 -4.93 -18.95
CA GLN A 413 -18.55 -5.75 -19.82
C GLN A 413 -19.80 -4.97 -20.30
N ARG A 414 -20.43 -4.16 -19.43
CA ARG A 414 -21.53 -3.27 -19.82
C ARG A 414 -21.08 -2.24 -20.87
N ALA A 415 -19.92 -1.62 -20.68
CA ALA A 415 -19.34 -0.70 -21.66
C ALA A 415 -19.10 -1.39 -23.02
N ILE A 416 -18.54 -2.61 -23.03
CA ILE A 416 -18.35 -3.41 -24.25
C ILE A 416 -19.69 -3.65 -24.95
N GLY A 417 -20.73 -4.06 -24.21
CA GLY A 417 -22.07 -4.30 -24.76
C GLY A 417 -22.64 -3.06 -25.46
N LEU A 418 -22.54 -1.89 -24.82
CA LEU A 418 -23.01 -0.63 -25.38
C LEU A 418 -22.18 -0.19 -26.60
N TRP A 419 -20.85 -0.29 -26.54
CA TRP A 419 -19.99 0.06 -27.69
C TRP A 419 -20.21 -0.86 -28.90
N ARG A 420 -20.56 -2.14 -28.68
CA ARG A 420 -20.98 -3.05 -29.76
C ARG A 420 -22.29 -2.59 -30.40
N GLN A 421 -23.29 -2.21 -29.61
CA GLN A 421 -24.56 -1.69 -30.13
C GLN A 421 -24.37 -0.42 -30.97
N LEU A 422 -23.40 0.42 -30.58
CA LEU A 422 -23.03 1.66 -31.26
C LEU A 422 -22.11 1.48 -32.48
N GLY A 423 -21.68 0.24 -32.78
CA GLY A 423 -20.78 -0.04 -33.90
C GLY A 423 -19.35 0.52 -33.72
N ARG A 424 -18.93 0.83 -32.49
CA ARG A 424 -17.61 1.41 -32.18
C ARG A 424 -16.57 0.33 -31.87
N ALA A 425 -16.13 -0.36 -32.92
CA ALA A 425 -15.17 -1.46 -32.85
C ALA A 425 -13.82 -1.07 -32.19
N ASP A 426 -13.36 0.17 -32.42
CA ASP A 426 -12.19 0.76 -31.75
C ASP A 426 -12.35 0.79 -30.22
N ARG A 427 -13.51 1.25 -29.73
CA ARG A 427 -13.82 1.30 -28.29
C ARG A 427 -14.06 -0.07 -27.69
N VAL A 428 -14.63 -1.01 -28.46
CA VAL A 428 -14.77 -2.41 -28.04
C VAL A 428 -13.40 -3.04 -27.81
N SER A 429 -12.46 -2.88 -28.75
CA SER A 429 -11.10 -3.39 -28.63
C SER A 429 -10.36 -2.80 -27.43
N ALA A 430 -10.42 -1.48 -27.24
CA ALA A 430 -9.85 -0.80 -26.09
C ALA A 430 -10.42 -1.32 -24.75
N ASN A 431 -11.71 -1.66 -24.72
CA ASN A 431 -12.35 -2.22 -23.53
C ASN A 431 -11.95 -3.67 -23.26
N LEU A 432 -11.90 -4.51 -24.29
CA LEU A 432 -11.46 -5.89 -24.22
C LEU A 432 -9.99 -6.02 -23.77
N ARG A 433 -9.09 -5.16 -24.27
CA ARG A 433 -7.68 -5.17 -23.83
C ARG A 433 -7.50 -4.92 -22.34
N ARG A 434 -8.24 -3.97 -21.75
CA ARG A 434 -8.13 -3.74 -20.31
C ARG A 434 -8.85 -4.81 -19.51
N LEU A 435 -9.95 -5.37 -20.04
CA LEU A 435 -10.61 -6.53 -19.44
C LEU A 435 -9.66 -7.74 -19.38
N SER A 436 -8.88 -7.95 -20.45
CA SER A 436 -7.81 -8.94 -20.49
C SER A 436 -6.80 -8.73 -19.34
N ARG A 437 -6.36 -7.49 -19.12
CA ARG A 437 -5.45 -7.14 -18.01
C ARG A 437 -6.05 -7.35 -16.61
N LEU A 438 -7.36 -7.16 -16.45
CA LEU A 438 -8.09 -7.41 -15.20
C LEU A 438 -8.16 -8.91 -14.91
N TYR A 439 -8.59 -9.71 -15.88
CA TYR A 439 -8.62 -11.17 -15.74
C TYR A 439 -7.24 -11.76 -15.47
N TRP A 440 -6.21 -11.26 -16.16
CA TRP A 440 -4.84 -11.68 -15.89
C TRP A 440 -4.43 -11.45 -14.44
N ARG A 441 -4.70 -10.27 -13.86
CA ARG A 441 -4.37 -9.97 -12.44
C ARG A 441 -5.10 -10.86 -11.43
N GLN A 442 -6.30 -11.33 -11.78
CA GLN A 442 -7.08 -12.27 -10.95
C GLN A 442 -6.62 -13.72 -11.07
N GLY A 443 -5.74 -14.04 -12.02
CA GLY A 443 -5.39 -15.42 -12.37
C GLY A 443 -6.37 -16.07 -13.34
N GLU A 444 -7.23 -15.32 -14.02
CA GLU A 444 -8.17 -15.86 -15.03
C GLU A 444 -7.54 -15.86 -16.43
N GLY A 445 -6.42 -16.59 -16.60
CA GLY A 445 -5.57 -16.52 -17.79
C GLY A 445 -6.29 -16.79 -19.11
N ARG A 446 -7.20 -17.77 -19.15
CA ARG A 446 -7.99 -18.10 -20.36
C ARG A 446 -8.92 -16.97 -20.76
N LEU A 447 -9.64 -16.36 -19.80
CA LEU A 447 -10.50 -15.21 -20.07
C LEU A 447 -9.69 -14.00 -20.54
N ALA A 448 -8.46 -13.84 -20.00
CA ALA A 448 -7.55 -12.81 -20.46
C ALA A 448 -7.16 -13.00 -21.94
N GLU A 449 -6.85 -14.22 -22.35
CA GLU A 449 -6.54 -14.58 -23.74
C GLU A 449 -7.72 -14.37 -24.68
N ASP A 450 -8.89 -14.91 -24.35
CA ASP A 450 -10.11 -14.76 -25.15
C ASP A 450 -10.41 -13.28 -25.43
N CYS A 451 -10.26 -12.41 -24.40
CA CYS A 451 -10.43 -10.97 -24.55
C CYS A 451 -9.39 -10.34 -25.49
N ALA A 452 -8.12 -10.73 -25.40
CA ALA A 452 -7.05 -10.18 -26.24
C ALA A 452 -7.21 -10.61 -27.71
N GLU A 453 -7.57 -11.87 -27.96
CA GLU A 453 -7.84 -12.37 -29.30
C GLU A 453 -9.05 -11.68 -29.92
N GLU A 454 -10.12 -11.48 -29.14
CA GLU A 454 -11.28 -10.74 -29.60
C GLU A 454 -10.94 -9.28 -29.90
N ALA A 455 -10.12 -8.63 -29.06
CA ALA A 455 -9.70 -7.25 -29.28
C ALA A 455 -9.00 -7.06 -30.63
N VAL A 456 -8.15 -8.01 -31.05
CA VAL A 456 -7.52 -8.03 -32.38
C VAL A 456 -8.58 -8.22 -33.46
N ARG A 457 -9.39 -9.28 -33.37
CA ARG A 457 -10.41 -9.63 -34.38
C ARG A 457 -11.39 -8.49 -34.67
N VAL A 458 -11.76 -7.71 -33.65
CA VAL A 458 -12.72 -6.60 -33.79
C VAL A 458 -12.09 -5.37 -34.44
N VAL A 459 -10.82 -5.08 -34.18
CA VAL A 459 -10.17 -3.84 -34.65
C VAL A 459 -9.40 -4.01 -35.96
N GLU A 460 -8.96 -5.23 -36.30
CA GLU A 460 -8.20 -5.55 -37.51
C GLU A 460 -8.87 -5.18 -38.84
N PRO A 461 -10.20 -5.22 -38.99
CA PRO A 461 -10.88 -4.74 -40.20
C PRO A 461 -10.84 -3.21 -40.39
N LEU A 462 -10.49 -2.44 -39.36
CA LEU A 462 -10.42 -0.98 -39.43
C LEU A 462 -9.08 -0.51 -40.06
N PRO A 463 -9.00 0.74 -40.55
CA PRO A 463 -7.73 1.31 -40.97
C PRO A 463 -6.67 1.23 -39.85
N PRO A 464 -5.40 0.93 -40.19
CA PRO A 464 -4.34 0.82 -39.19
C PRO A 464 -4.24 2.09 -38.34
N GLY A 465 -4.22 1.89 -37.02
CA GLY A 465 -4.17 2.97 -36.04
C GLY A 465 -3.69 2.47 -34.68
N ARG A 466 -3.66 3.39 -33.71
CA ARG A 466 -3.15 3.13 -32.35
C ARG A 466 -3.79 1.91 -31.69
N GLU A 467 -5.11 1.74 -31.81
CA GLU A 467 -5.82 0.63 -31.17
C GLU A 467 -5.42 -0.74 -31.75
N LEU A 468 -5.16 -0.83 -33.06
CA LEU A 468 -4.67 -2.07 -33.68
C LEU A 468 -3.26 -2.42 -33.21
N ALA A 469 -2.36 -1.42 -33.16
CA ALA A 469 -0.99 -1.61 -32.67
C ALA A 469 -0.99 -2.10 -31.21
N LEU A 470 -1.84 -1.49 -30.37
CA LEU A 470 -2.03 -1.88 -28.98
C LEU A 470 -2.64 -3.28 -28.83
N ALA A 471 -3.61 -3.66 -29.68
CA ALA A 471 -4.19 -5.00 -29.70
C ALA A 471 -3.14 -6.07 -30.03
N TYR A 472 -2.32 -5.86 -31.06
CA TYR A 472 -1.18 -6.74 -31.36
C TYR A 472 -0.19 -6.83 -30.20
N SER A 473 0.11 -5.70 -29.55
CA SER A 473 1.01 -5.65 -28.41
C SER A 473 0.46 -6.39 -27.17
N THR A 474 -0.85 -6.33 -26.90
CA THR A 474 -1.48 -7.13 -25.83
C THR A 474 -1.43 -8.62 -26.13
N ARG A 475 -1.72 -9.01 -27.38
CA ARG A 475 -1.65 -10.42 -27.79
C ARG A 475 -0.22 -10.95 -27.63
N SER A 476 0.78 -10.18 -28.06
CA SER A 476 2.20 -10.47 -27.83
C SER A 476 2.53 -10.65 -26.35
N GLN A 477 2.02 -9.77 -25.47
CA GLN A 477 2.21 -9.88 -24.02
C GLN A 477 1.65 -11.20 -23.46
N LEU A 478 0.43 -11.60 -23.83
CA LEU A 478 -0.13 -12.85 -23.32
C LEU A 478 0.63 -14.07 -23.84
N HIS A 479 1.00 -14.09 -25.13
CA HIS A 479 1.87 -15.16 -25.64
C HIS A 479 3.18 -15.25 -24.87
N MET A 480 3.82 -14.12 -24.55
CA MET A 480 5.03 -14.07 -23.72
C MET A 480 4.79 -14.65 -22.31
N LEU A 481 3.70 -14.28 -21.64
CA LEU A 481 3.37 -14.77 -20.28
C LEU A 481 3.04 -16.27 -20.26
N HIS A 482 2.50 -16.80 -21.36
CA HIS A 482 2.24 -18.23 -21.57
C HIS A 482 3.42 -19.00 -22.22
N TYR A 483 4.59 -18.36 -22.33
CA TYR A 483 5.83 -18.92 -22.90
C TYR A 483 5.76 -19.36 -24.37
N ARG A 484 4.76 -18.87 -25.11
CA ARG A 484 4.66 -18.98 -26.57
C ARG A 484 5.53 -17.93 -27.25
N PHE A 485 6.86 -18.08 -27.11
CA PHE A 485 7.82 -17.03 -27.46
C PHE A 485 7.87 -16.70 -28.95
N ASN A 486 7.64 -17.67 -29.84
CA ASN A 486 7.62 -17.42 -31.29
C ASN A 486 6.48 -16.48 -31.66
N GLU A 487 5.28 -16.77 -31.18
CA GLU A 487 4.08 -15.97 -31.39
C GLU A 487 4.21 -14.61 -30.70
N ALA A 488 4.79 -14.57 -29.49
CA ALA A 488 5.06 -13.33 -28.80
C ALA A 488 5.95 -12.38 -29.62
N VAL A 489 7.03 -12.92 -30.22
CA VAL A 489 7.92 -12.16 -31.11
C VAL A 489 7.21 -11.75 -32.40
N GLU A 490 6.49 -12.66 -33.06
CA GLU A 490 5.76 -12.36 -34.30
C GLU A 490 4.77 -11.21 -34.13
N TRP A 491 3.88 -11.30 -33.13
CA TRP A 491 2.88 -10.26 -32.86
C TRP A 491 3.52 -8.98 -32.31
N GLY A 492 4.61 -9.11 -31.54
CA GLY A 492 5.34 -7.99 -30.99
C GLY A 492 6.03 -7.16 -32.08
N GLU A 493 6.67 -7.81 -33.05
CA GLU A 493 7.31 -7.13 -34.19
C GLU A 493 6.27 -6.45 -35.09
N ARG A 494 5.09 -7.06 -35.29
CA ARG A 494 3.96 -6.39 -35.96
C ARG A 494 3.52 -5.12 -35.23
N ALA A 495 3.44 -5.18 -33.90
CA ALA A 495 3.09 -4.02 -33.07
C ALA A 495 4.17 -2.93 -33.14
N ILE A 496 5.46 -3.29 -33.09
CA ILE A 496 6.59 -2.36 -33.22
C ILE A 496 6.52 -1.65 -34.57
N ALA A 497 6.45 -2.40 -35.69
CA ALA A 497 6.42 -1.84 -37.03
C ALA A 497 5.23 -0.89 -37.24
N LEU A 498 4.05 -1.26 -36.74
CA LEU A 498 2.88 -0.39 -36.82
C LEU A 498 3.04 0.86 -35.93
N SER A 499 3.55 0.71 -34.70
CA SER A 499 3.79 1.84 -33.81
C SER A 499 4.84 2.82 -34.35
N ASP A 500 5.87 2.34 -35.03
CA ASP A 500 6.90 3.16 -35.67
C ASP A 500 6.32 3.99 -36.81
N SER A 501 5.47 3.40 -37.65
CA SER A 501 4.81 4.13 -38.75
C SER A 501 3.79 5.15 -38.26
N LEU A 502 3.22 4.96 -37.08
CA LEU A 502 2.26 5.88 -36.45
C LEU A 502 2.91 6.92 -35.53
N GLY A 503 4.18 6.75 -35.13
CA GLY A 503 4.83 7.58 -34.12
C GLY A 503 4.32 7.33 -32.68
N GLU A 504 3.75 6.16 -32.41
CA GLU A 504 3.12 5.80 -31.14
C GLU A 504 4.12 5.18 -30.13
N ILE A 505 4.87 6.05 -29.45
CA ILE A 505 5.97 5.66 -28.54
C ILE A 505 5.52 4.70 -27.43
N GLY A 506 4.38 4.96 -26.79
CA GLY A 506 3.90 4.11 -25.68
C GLY A 506 3.64 2.65 -26.11
N THR A 507 3.03 2.46 -27.28
CA THR A 507 2.78 1.12 -27.83
C THR A 507 4.07 0.42 -28.21
N ARG A 508 5.03 1.18 -28.78
CA ARG A 508 6.35 0.70 -29.15
C ARG A 508 7.10 0.18 -27.93
N VAL A 509 7.18 0.99 -26.88
CA VAL A 509 7.81 0.63 -25.60
C VAL A 509 7.20 -0.63 -25.02
N HIS A 510 5.86 -0.72 -25.03
CA HIS A 510 5.15 -1.90 -24.55
C HIS A 510 5.51 -3.17 -25.35
N ALA A 511 5.58 -3.07 -26.69
CA ALA A 511 5.91 -4.18 -27.56
C ALA A 511 7.39 -4.59 -27.46
N LEU A 512 8.33 -3.62 -27.37
CA LEU A 512 9.75 -3.87 -27.16
C LEU A 512 10.01 -4.68 -25.88
N ASN A 513 9.31 -4.35 -24.80
CA ASN A 513 9.40 -5.10 -23.55
C ASN A 513 8.96 -6.56 -23.76
N ASN A 514 7.86 -6.79 -24.48
CA ASN A 514 7.36 -8.15 -24.70
C ASN A 514 8.33 -8.97 -25.56
N VAL A 515 8.79 -8.41 -26.68
CA VAL A 515 9.74 -9.06 -27.59
C VAL A 515 11.07 -9.32 -26.90
N GLY A 516 11.60 -8.31 -26.20
CA GLY A 516 12.88 -8.43 -25.50
C GLY A 516 12.86 -9.52 -24.42
N THR A 517 11.78 -9.58 -23.63
CA THR A 517 11.58 -10.63 -22.63
C THR A 517 11.47 -12.01 -23.28
N ALA A 518 10.67 -12.16 -24.33
CA ALA A 518 10.49 -13.42 -25.05
C ALA A 518 11.81 -13.93 -25.66
N LEU A 519 12.63 -13.04 -26.22
CA LEU A 519 13.93 -13.38 -26.76
C LEU A 519 14.90 -13.84 -25.66
N MET A 520 15.01 -13.10 -24.54
CA MET A 520 15.89 -13.50 -23.44
C MET A 520 15.46 -14.83 -22.83
N PHE A 521 14.17 -15.03 -22.58
CA PHE A 521 13.67 -16.29 -21.99
C PHE A 521 13.92 -17.47 -22.96
N ALA A 522 13.80 -17.25 -24.26
CA ALA A 522 14.12 -18.26 -25.28
C ALA A 522 15.63 -18.43 -25.54
N GLY A 523 16.52 -17.70 -24.83
CA GLY A 523 17.97 -17.74 -25.05
C GLY A 523 18.42 -17.22 -26.42
N ARG A 524 17.65 -16.30 -27.03
CA ARG A 524 17.91 -15.75 -28.37
C ARG A 524 18.59 -14.37 -28.29
N PRO A 525 19.48 -14.03 -29.25
CA PRO A 525 20.16 -12.74 -29.26
C PRO A 525 19.19 -11.57 -29.50
N GLY A 526 19.57 -10.37 -29.08
CA GLY A 526 18.79 -9.14 -29.28
C GLY A 526 17.79 -8.81 -28.17
N GLY A 527 17.54 -9.76 -27.23
CA GLY A 527 16.57 -9.56 -26.16
C GLY A 527 16.97 -8.47 -25.17
N ARG A 528 18.25 -8.45 -24.78
CA ARG A 528 18.81 -7.47 -23.83
C ARG A 528 18.72 -6.04 -24.37
N GLU A 529 19.11 -5.83 -25.62
CA GLU A 529 19.08 -4.53 -26.28
C GLU A 529 17.65 -3.97 -26.34
N ARG A 530 16.66 -4.82 -26.62
CA ARG A 530 15.25 -4.43 -26.70
C ARG A 530 14.66 -4.07 -25.33
N LEU A 531 15.02 -4.78 -24.25
CA LEU A 531 14.61 -4.40 -22.89
C LEU A 531 15.27 -3.11 -22.42
N GLN A 532 16.56 -2.93 -22.72
CA GLN A 532 17.27 -1.68 -22.43
C GLN A 532 16.64 -0.49 -23.16
N GLU A 533 16.32 -0.65 -24.45
CA GLU A 533 15.63 0.38 -25.23
C GLU A 533 14.24 0.69 -24.68
N SER A 534 13.45 -0.33 -24.35
CA SER A 534 12.14 -0.17 -23.73
C SER A 534 12.21 0.61 -22.42
N LEU A 535 13.16 0.26 -21.54
CA LEU A 535 13.36 0.94 -20.27
C LEU A 535 13.80 2.40 -20.47
N ALA A 536 14.79 2.64 -21.34
CA ALA A 536 15.31 3.99 -21.61
C ALA A 536 14.22 4.92 -22.16
N LEU A 537 13.41 4.44 -23.10
CA LEU A 537 12.29 5.21 -23.65
C LEU A 537 11.19 5.44 -22.62
N SER A 538 10.89 4.44 -21.78
CA SER A 538 9.90 4.61 -20.71
C SER A 538 10.30 5.73 -19.75
N LEU A 539 11.58 5.79 -19.36
CA LEU A 539 12.11 6.83 -18.48
C LEU A 539 12.15 8.20 -19.17
N ALA A 540 12.56 8.26 -20.44
CA ALA A 540 12.65 9.51 -21.19
C ALA A 540 11.29 10.18 -21.45
N HIS A 541 10.22 9.37 -21.52
CA HIS A 541 8.86 9.83 -21.81
C HIS A 541 7.92 9.77 -20.60
N GLU A 542 8.45 9.58 -19.38
CA GLU A 542 7.68 9.55 -18.13
C GLU A 542 6.55 8.48 -18.13
N LEU A 543 6.76 7.36 -18.84
CA LEU A 543 5.86 6.22 -18.90
C LEU A 543 6.10 5.29 -17.69
N HIS A 544 5.71 5.74 -16.50
CA HIS A 544 6.10 5.08 -15.24
C HIS A 544 5.68 3.60 -15.14
N ASP A 545 4.47 3.25 -15.59
CA ASP A 545 3.99 1.86 -15.59
C ASP A 545 4.82 0.94 -16.51
N ASP A 546 5.18 1.44 -17.69
CA ASP A 546 6.00 0.71 -18.65
C ASP A 546 7.45 0.59 -18.14
N ALA A 547 7.99 1.63 -17.49
CA ALA A 547 9.30 1.58 -16.85
C ALA A 547 9.34 0.53 -15.74
N ALA A 548 8.33 0.51 -14.86
CA ALA A 548 8.22 -0.46 -13.77
C ALA A 548 8.11 -1.90 -14.31
N ARG A 549 7.37 -2.10 -15.40
CA ARG A 549 7.28 -3.41 -16.09
C ARG A 549 8.60 -3.81 -16.76
N ALA A 550 9.32 -2.85 -17.36
CA ALA A 550 10.63 -3.11 -17.96
C ALA A 550 11.67 -3.50 -16.91
N TYR A 551 11.75 -2.80 -15.77
CA TYR A 551 12.60 -3.22 -14.63
C TYR A 551 12.25 -4.65 -14.18
N THR A 552 10.96 -4.95 -14.05
CA THR A 552 10.48 -6.25 -13.60
C THR A 552 10.92 -7.38 -14.53
N ASN A 553 10.60 -7.25 -15.81
CA ASN A 553 10.91 -8.28 -16.78
C ASN A 553 12.42 -8.42 -17.01
N PHE A 554 13.15 -7.31 -17.00
CA PHE A 554 14.58 -7.34 -17.25
C PHE A 554 15.35 -7.92 -16.06
N ALA A 555 14.97 -7.58 -14.83
CA ALA A 555 15.52 -8.22 -13.63
C ALA A 555 15.24 -9.74 -13.61
N GLU A 556 14.04 -10.14 -14.01
CA GLU A 556 13.68 -11.56 -14.12
C GLU A 556 14.50 -12.29 -15.18
N ALA A 557 14.65 -11.70 -16.37
CA ALA A 557 15.48 -12.25 -17.44
C ALA A 557 16.95 -12.38 -17.02
N ALA A 558 17.52 -11.36 -16.37
CA ALA A 558 18.87 -11.39 -15.83
C ALA A 558 19.06 -12.49 -14.76
N THR A 559 18.04 -12.73 -13.94
CA THR A 559 18.04 -13.82 -12.95
C THR A 559 18.06 -15.20 -13.62
N LEU A 560 17.31 -15.39 -14.70
CA LEU A 560 17.29 -16.64 -15.48
C LEU A 560 18.63 -16.91 -16.18
N GLU A 561 19.23 -15.88 -16.79
CA GLU A 561 20.55 -15.96 -17.43
C GLU A 561 21.72 -16.08 -16.43
N ARG A 562 21.43 -15.97 -15.12
CA ARG A 562 22.40 -16.02 -14.02
C ARG A 562 23.37 -14.82 -14.00
N ASP A 563 22.99 -13.69 -14.59
CA ASP A 563 23.67 -12.39 -14.42
C ASP A 563 23.15 -11.71 -13.14
N PHE A 564 23.56 -12.26 -12.00
CA PHE A 564 23.07 -11.81 -10.69
C PHE A 564 23.48 -10.38 -10.32
N ALA A 565 24.58 -9.88 -10.88
CA ALA A 565 25.00 -8.49 -10.67
C ALA A 565 24.01 -7.55 -11.34
N LEU A 566 23.70 -7.77 -12.62
CA LEU A 566 22.70 -7.00 -13.34
C LEU A 566 21.32 -7.12 -12.69
N ALA A 567 20.92 -8.32 -12.26
CA ALA A 567 19.64 -8.52 -11.58
C ALA A 567 19.54 -7.70 -10.29
N ASP A 568 20.60 -7.66 -9.46
CA ASP A 568 20.61 -6.88 -8.22
C ASP A 568 20.50 -5.37 -8.51
N ASP A 569 21.23 -4.86 -9.50
CA ASP A 569 21.17 -3.45 -9.90
C ASP A 569 19.77 -3.06 -10.39
N LEU A 570 19.19 -3.86 -11.30
CA LEU A 570 17.85 -3.62 -11.85
C LEU A 570 16.75 -3.69 -10.78
N LEU A 571 16.84 -4.64 -9.84
CA LEU A 571 15.88 -4.74 -8.74
C LEU A 571 15.99 -3.55 -7.79
N ALA A 572 17.19 -3.14 -7.42
CA ALA A 572 17.41 -2.00 -6.53
C ALA A 572 16.89 -0.70 -7.18
N GLU A 573 17.26 -0.45 -8.43
CA GLU A 573 16.79 0.73 -9.19
C GLU A 573 15.28 0.71 -9.41
N GLY A 574 14.72 -0.45 -9.80
CA GLY A 574 13.30 -0.63 -10.04
C GLY A 574 12.45 -0.43 -8.78
N ILE A 575 12.87 -0.97 -7.64
CA ILE A 575 12.18 -0.77 -6.35
C ILE A 575 12.23 0.71 -5.95
N ALA A 576 13.39 1.35 -6.04
CA ALA A 576 13.55 2.76 -5.74
C ALA A 576 12.77 3.67 -6.71
N PHE A 577 12.65 3.28 -7.97
CA PHE A 577 11.81 3.95 -8.96
C PHE A 577 10.33 3.82 -8.57
N CYS A 578 9.83 2.61 -8.35
CA CYS A 578 8.41 2.40 -8.01
C CYS A 578 8.01 3.13 -6.72
N LEU A 579 8.87 3.15 -5.70
CA LEU A 579 8.64 3.91 -4.46
C LEU A 579 8.63 5.43 -4.65
N ARG A 580 9.38 5.97 -5.63
CA ARG A 580 9.40 7.41 -5.94
C ARG A 580 8.16 7.85 -6.72
N HIS A 581 7.56 6.93 -7.47
CA HIS A 581 6.39 7.17 -8.31
C HIS A 581 5.11 6.55 -7.74
N ASP A 582 5.13 6.14 -6.46
CA ASP A 582 4.01 5.58 -5.71
C ASP A 582 3.32 4.37 -6.40
N LEU A 583 4.11 3.54 -7.09
CA LEU A 583 3.69 2.29 -7.75
C LEU A 583 3.75 1.10 -6.76
N ASP A 584 2.93 1.15 -5.72
CA ASP A 584 3.03 0.25 -4.56
C ASP A 584 2.84 -1.24 -4.92
N SER A 585 1.92 -1.57 -5.84
CA SER A 585 1.65 -2.96 -6.23
C SER A 585 2.83 -3.61 -6.99
N VAL A 586 3.44 -2.86 -7.91
CA VAL A 586 4.61 -3.31 -8.67
C VAL A 586 5.85 -3.37 -7.79
N THR A 587 5.95 -2.47 -6.79
CA THR A 587 7.00 -2.53 -5.77
C THR A 587 7.01 -3.88 -5.08
N GLN A 588 5.85 -4.39 -4.64
CA GLN A 588 5.77 -5.69 -3.96
C GLN A 588 6.15 -6.85 -4.89
N TYR A 589 5.81 -6.77 -6.18
CA TYR A 589 6.24 -7.77 -7.15
C TYR A 589 7.77 -7.82 -7.29
N LEU A 590 8.43 -6.66 -7.46
CA LEU A 590 9.89 -6.56 -7.54
C LEU A 590 10.58 -7.04 -6.25
N VAL A 591 10.02 -6.73 -5.07
CA VAL A 591 10.51 -7.24 -3.79
C VAL A 591 10.37 -8.77 -3.72
N GLY A 592 9.26 -9.34 -4.23
CA GLY A 592 9.12 -10.79 -4.40
C GLY A 592 10.18 -11.40 -5.32
N ARG A 593 10.54 -10.71 -6.43
CA ARG A 593 11.64 -11.14 -7.31
C ARG A 593 13.01 -11.02 -6.64
N GLN A 594 13.22 -10.03 -5.80
CA GLN A 594 14.42 -9.92 -4.97
C GLN A 594 14.52 -11.11 -4.00
N ALA A 595 13.41 -11.54 -3.40
CA ALA A 595 13.40 -12.75 -2.57
C ALA A 595 13.84 -14.00 -3.38
N GLN A 596 13.40 -14.14 -4.63
CA GLN A 596 13.83 -15.23 -5.51
C GLN A 596 15.34 -15.17 -5.80
N LEU A 597 15.89 -13.99 -6.10
CA LEU A 597 17.33 -13.83 -6.31
C LEU A 597 18.13 -14.24 -5.07
N ARG A 598 17.66 -13.88 -3.86
CA ARG A 598 18.28 -14.31 -2.61
C ARG A 598 18.18 -15.82 -2.38
N LEU A 599 17.07 -16.44 -2.77
CA LEU A 599 16.91 -17.89 -2.70
C LEU A 599 17.93 -18.60 -3.60
N ASP A 600 18.09 -18.15 -4.84
CA ASP A 600 19.03 -18.71 -5.83
C ASP A 600 20.49 -18.59 -5.35
N GLN A 601 20.84 -17.46 -4.73
CA GLN A 601 22.17 -17.22 -4.14
C GLN A 601 22.44 -18.04 -2.84
N GLY A 602 21.46 -18.81 -2.35
CA GLY A 602 21.57 -19.55 -1.09
C GLY A 602 21.37 -18.70 0.17
N ARG A 603 20.90 -17.46 0.05
CA ARG A 603 20.66 -16.54 1.18
C ARG A 603 19.27 -16.79 1.79
N PHE A 604 19.04 -17.98 2.33
CA PHE A 604 17.71 -18.47 2.72
C PHE A 604 17.01 -17.59 3.77
N ARG A 605 17.71 -17.14 4.81
CA ARG A 605 17.12 -16.25 5.83
C ARG A 605 16.60 -14.94 5.25
N GLU A 606 17.35 -14.38 4.32
CA GLU A 606 17.00 -13.11 3.69
C GLU A 606 15.85 -13.29 2.70
N ALA A 607 15.90 -14.33 1.87
CA ALA A 607 14.79 -14.70 0.99
C ALA A 607 13.48 -14.88 1.78
N GLU A 608 13.54 -15.58 2.91
CA GLU A 608 12.38 -15.79 3.78
C GLU A 608 11.85 -14.49 4.40
N ALA A 609 12.73 -13.65 4.96
CA ALA A 609 12.33 -12.39 5.59
C ALA A 609 11.68 -11.44 4.58
N ILE A 610 12.27 -11.31 3.37
CA ILE A 610 11.74 -10.48 2.29
C ILE A 610 10.35 -10.99 1.86
N ALA A 611 10.22 -12.30 1.61
CA ALA A 611 8.96 -12.90 1.18
C ALA A 611 7.86 -12.76 2.24
N GLN A 612 8.18 -12.93 3.53
CA GLN A 612 7.24 -12.69 4.64
C GLN A 612 6.78 -11.23 4.69
N GLY A 613 7.66 -10.27 4.44
CA GLY A 613 7.33 -8.86 4.39
C GLY A 613 6.31 -8.51 3.31
N VAL A 614 6.38 -9.17 2.15
CA VAL A 614 5.38 -9.06 1.07
C VAL A 614 4.07 -9.71 1.48
N MET A 615 4.12 -10.92 2.05
CA MET A 615 2.93 -11.68 2.45
C MET A 615 2.17 -11.08 3.65
N ALA A 616 2.81 -10.21 4.43
CA ALA A 616 2.18 -9.48 5.54
C ALA A 616 1.36 -8.27 5.08
N ARG A 617 1.35 -7.94 3.78
CA ARG A 617 0.57 -6.84 3.21
C ARG A 617 -0.85 -7.31 2.94
N ASP A 618 -1.83 -6.52 3.38
CA ASP A 618 -3.23 -6.78 3.07
C ASP A 618 -3.54 -6.47 1.59
N GLN A 619 -4.41 -7.29 0.98
CA GLN A 619 -5.09 -7.02 -0.30
C GLN A 619 -4.19 -6.90 -1.57
N LEU A 620 -3.11 -7.69 -1.69
CA LEU A 620 -2.38 -7.78 -2.98
C LEU A 620 -3.11 -8.68 -3.99
N PRO A 621 -3.23 -8.27 -5.28
CA PRO A 621 -3.72 -9.16 -6.33
C PRO A 621 -2.90 -10.46 -6.40
N MET A 622 -3.53 -11.56 -6.81
CA MET A 622 -2.92 -12.90 -6.79
C MET A 622 -1.56 -12.94 -7.50
N VAL A 623 -1.50 -12.43 -8.74
CA VAL A 623 -0.27 -12.39 -9.53
C VAL A 623 0.85 -11.55 -8.87
N MET A 624 0.48 -10.58 -8.02
CA MET A 624 1.45 -9.68 -7.38
C MET A 624 2.19 -10.34 -6.20
N HIS A 625 1.57 -11.29 -5.50
CA HIS A 625 2.18 -11.94 -4.34
C HIS A 625 2.66 -13.38 -4.59
N LEU A 626 2.19 -14.04 -5.66
CA LEU A 626 2.61 -15.39 -6.03
C LEU A 626 4.14 -15.62 -6.07
N PRO A 627 4.99 -14.69 -6.60
CA PRO A 627 6.44 -14.86 -6.52
C PRO A 627 6.96 -15.00 -5.08
N ALA A 628 6.50 -14.12 -4.19
CA ALA A 628 6.89 -14.15 -2.78
C ALA A 628 6.37 -15.40 -2.07
N LEU A 629 5.12 -15.79 -2.33
CA LEU A 629 4.54 -17.01 -1.78
C LEU A 629 5.32 -18.26 -2.22
N THR A 630 5.71 -18.34 -3.50
CA THR A 630 6.51 -19.46 -4.04
C THR A 630 7.88 -19.53 -3.37
N VAL A 631 8.55 -18.39 -3.22
CA VAL A 631 9.84 -18.31 -2.52
C VAL A 631 9.70 -18.70 -1.05
N LEU A 632 8.68 -18.18 -0.36
CA LEU A 632 8.41 -18.48 1.04
C LEU A 632 8.17 -19.98 1.25
N ALA A 633 7.32 -20.59 0.42
CA ALA A 633 7.05 -22.02 0.47
C ALA A 633 8.31 -22.85 0.20
N THR A 634 9.08 -22.48 -0.82
CA THR A 634 10.31 -23.20 -1.21
C THR A 634 11.41 -23.08 -0.15
N VAL A 635 11.64 -21.89 0.40
CA VAL A 635 12.69 -21.68 1.41
C VAL A 635 12.33 -22.34 2.74
N ARG A 636 11.07 -22.28 3.16
CA ARG A 636 10.57 -23.00 4.35
C ARG A 636 10.72 -24.51 4.18
N MET A 637 10.42 -25.04 2.98
CA MET A 637 10.63 -26.45 2.64
C MET A 637 12.12 -26.83 2.71
N ARG A 638 13.00 -26.06 2.04
CA ARG A 638 14.45 -26.32 2.04
C ARG A 638 15.06 -26.22 3.43
N ARG A 639 14.51 -25.35 4.29
CA ARG A 639 14.92 -25.24 5.70
C ARG A 639 14.31 -26.31 6.60
N GLY A 640 13.28 -27.03 6.16
CA GLY A 640 12.60 -28.05 6.96
C GLY A 640 11.75 -27.46 8.09
N GLU A 641 11.01 -26.39 7.81
CA GLU A 641 10.03 -25.81 8.73
C GLU A 641 8.68 -26.54 8.63
N ASP A 642 7.94 -26.62 9.75
CA ASP A 642 6.75 -27.47 9.87
C ASP A 642 5.54 -26.98 9.05
N ASP A 643 5.49 -25.68 8.73
CA ASP A 643 4.44 -25.04 7.94
C ASP A 643 4.64 -25.17 6.42
N ALA A 644 5.79 -25.67 5.97
CA ALA A 644 6.14 -25.73 4.56
C ALA A 644 5.15 -26.50 3.66
N PRO A 645 4.59 -27.67 4.06
CA PRO A 645 3.62 -28.38 3.22
C PRO A 645 2.36 -27.55 2.93
N ALA A 646 1.81 -26.88 3.96
CA ALA A 646 0.63 -26.04 3.80
C ALA A 646 0.91 -24.83 2.89
N LEU A 647 2.11 -24.25 2.98
CA LEU A 647 2.53 -23.16 2.10
C LEU A 647 2.70 -23.61 0.65
N LEU A 648 3.27 -24.79 0.40
CA LEU A 648 3.41 -25.36 -0.94
C LEU A 648 2.04 -25.71 -1.55
N ASP A 649 1.12 -26.27 -0.77
CA ASP A 649 -0.25 -26.57 -1.22
C ASP A 649 -1.00 -25.29 -1.57
N ARG A 650 -0.87 -24.24 -0.75
CA ARG A 650 -1.44 -22.91 -1.03
C ARG A 650 -0.84 -22.33 -2.32
N ALA A 651 0.49 -22.32 -2.45
CA ALA A 651 1.17 -21.81 -3.63
C ALA A 651 0.72 -22.56 -4.90
N LEU A 652 0.56 -23.88 -4.82
CA LEU A 652 0.10 -24.68 -5.96
C LEU A 652 -1.36 -24.37 -6.30
N GLY A 653 -2.23 -24.27 -5.30
CA GLY A 653 -3.64 -23.95 -5.48
C GLY A 653 -3.82 -22.62 -6.22
N GLU A 654 -3.14 -21.57 -5.76
CA GLU A 654 -3.18 -20.26 -6.41
C GLU A 654 -2.51 -20.28 -7.80
N ALA A 655 -1.36 -20.95 -7.95
CA ALA A 655 -0.68 -21.05 -9.25
C ALA A 655 -1.52 -21.80 -10.30
N LEU A 656 -2.24 -22.85 -9.92
CA LEU A 656 -3.10 -23.60 -10.84
C LEU A 656 -4.28 -22.77 -11.36
N VAL A 657 -4.82 -21.87 -10.54
CA VAL A 657 -5.89 -20.95 -10.97
C VAL A 657 -5.40 -20.11 -12.14
N THR A 658 -4.16 -19.61 -12.08
CA THR A 658 -3.59 -18.74 -13.13
C THR A 658 -3.56 -19.36 -14.53
N GLY A 659 -3.42 -20.69 -14.62
CA GLY A 659 -3.14 -21.38 -15.89
C GLY A 659 -1.77 -21.04 -16.50
N GLU A 660 -0.91 -20.34 -15.78
CA GLU A 660 0.39 -19.89 -16.28
C GLU A 660 1.53 -20.83 -15.87
N ALA A 661 2.26 -21.32 -16.86
CA ALA A 661 3.39 -22.23 -16.62
C ALA A 661 4.50 -21.60 -15.77
N GLN A 662 4.76 -20.29 -15.94
CA GLN A 662 5.73 -19.56 -15.12
C GLN A 662 5.40 -19.54 -13.62
N ARG A 663 4.15 -19.83 -13.22
CA ARG A 663 3.72 -19.95 -11.82
C ARG A 663 3.61 -21.40 -11.37
N ILE A 664 3.11 -22.27 -12.24
CA ILE A 664 2.85 -23.68 -11.93
C ILE A 664 4.17 -24.47 -11.84
N ILE A 665 5.09 -24.26 -12.78
CA ILE A 665 6.32 -25.07 -12.88
C ILE A 665 7.20 -24.94 -11.63
N PRO A 666 7.54 -23.73 -11.13
CA PRO A 666 8.39 -23.59 -9.95
C PRO A 666 7.82 -24.29 -8.71
N VAL A 667 6.51 -24.20 -8.47
CA VAL A 667 5.87 -24.85 -7.31
C VAL A 667 5.87 -26.37 -7.45
N ARG A 668 5.60 -26.91 -8.65
CA ARG A 668 5.66 -28.35 -8.89
C ARG A 668 7.08 -28.91 -8.76
N LEU A 669 8.08 -28.17 -9.21
CA LEU A 669 9.50 -28.52 -8.99
C LEU A 669 9.85 -28.52 -7.50
N ALA A 670 9.39 -27.52 -6.74
CA ALA A 670 9.57 -27.49 -5.28
C ALA A 670 8.88 -28.66 -4.58
N LEU A 671 7.68 -29.07 -5.03
CA LEU A 671 6.99 -30.27 -4.52
C LEU A 671 7.72 -31.57 -4.89
N ALA A 672 8.27 -31.66 -6.11
CA ALA A 672 9.09 -32.79 -6.53
C ALA A 672 10.39 -32.89 -5.70
N GLU A 673 11.04 -31.75 -5.44
CA GLU A 673 12.20 -31.64 -4.56
C GLU A 673 11.84 -32.07 -3.13
N ALA A 674 10.74 -31.56 -2.56
CA ALA A 674 10.29 -31.92 -1.22
C ALA A 674 10.06 -33.42 -1.07
N ALA A 675 9.37 -34.03 -2.04
CA ALA A 675 9.14 -35.47 -2.09
C ALA A 675 10.45 -36.26 -2.24
N TRP A 676 11.36 -35.78 -3.09
CA TRP A 676 12.67 -36.39 -3.29
C TRP A 676 13.51 -36.36 -2.00
N LEU A 677 13.51 -35.24 -1.28
CA LEU A 677 14.19 -35.07 0.01
C LEU A 677 13.59 -35.96 1.11
N ALA A 678 12.27 -36.19 1.06
CA ALA A 678 11.57 -37.14 1.93
C ALA A 678 11.75 -38.61 1.53
N GLU A 679 12.43 -38.88 0.41
CA GLU A 679 12.59 -40.20 -0.21
C GLU A 679 11.27 -40.84 -0.68
N ASP A 680 10.22 -40.04 -0.91
CA ASP A 680 8.96 -40.46 -1.54
C ASP A 680 9.06 -40.27 -3.07
N MET A 681 9.71 -41.22 -3.72
CA MET A 681 9.89 -41.19 -5.19
C MET A 681 8.57 -41.21 -5.94
N ALA A 682 7.54 -41.90 -5.42
CA ALA A 682 6.25 -41.96 -6.07
C ALA A 682 5.57 -40.58 -6.10
N ALA A 683 5.67 -39.81 -5.01
CA ALA A 683 5.19 -38.43 -4.99
C ALA A 683 5.99 -37.52 -5.93
N ALA A 684 7.32 -37.65 -5.96
CA ALA A 684 8.16 -36.85 -6.85
C ALA A 684 7.84 -37.11 -8.33
N GLN A 685 7.75 -38.38 -8.72
CA GLN A 685 7.40 -38.80 -10.08
C GLN A 685 5.98 -38.34 -10.48
N ARG A 686 5.01 -38.35 -9.55
CA ARG A 686 3.66 -37.81 -9.83
C ARG A 686 3.71 -36.33 -10.22
N GLN A 687 4.51 -35.50 -9.52
CA GLN A 687 4.62 -34.08 -9.85
C GLN A 687 5.26 -33.85 -11.22
N LEU A 688 6.31 -34.62 -11.54
CA LEU A 688 6.98 -34.54 -12.84
C LEU A 688 6.10 -35.04 -13.99
N ALA A 689 5.31 -36.11 -13.78
CA ALA A 689 4.34 -36.57 -14.77
C ALA A 689 3.25 -35.53 -15.05
N LEU A 690 2.79 -34.80 -14.02
CA LEU A 690 1.85 -33.68 -14.20
C LEU A 690 2.46 -32.53 -15.02
N LEU A 691 3.76 -32.26 -14.85
CA LEU A 691 4.49 -31.29 -15.68
C LEU A 691 4.59 -31.75 -17.14
N ALA A 692 4.91 -33.03 -17.38
CA ALA A 692 4.99 -33.57 -18.73
C ALA A 692 3.64 -33.48 -19.48
N GLY A 693 2.52 -33.62 -18.75
CA GLY A 693 1.18 -33.46 -19.31
C GLY A 693 0.79 -32.04 -19.73
N MET A 694 1.60 -31.02 -19.40
CA MET A 694 1.33 -29.61 -19.77
C MET A 694 1.84 -29.21 -21.16
N GLY A 695 2.55 -30.10 -21.87
CA GLY A 695 3.15 -29.79 -23.18
C GLY A 695 4.50 -29.09 -23.03
N LEU A 696 5.58 -29.89 -22.95
CA LEU A 696 6.91 -29.40 -22.59
C LEU A 696 7.60 -28.52 -23.65
N ASP A 697 7.11 -28.54 -24.90
CA ASP A 697 7.71 -27.80 -26.02
C ASP A 697 7.63 -26.27 -25.86
N ASP A 698 6.59 -25.79 -25.18
CA ASP A 698 6.39 -24.37 -24.87
C ASP A 698 7.23 -23.90 -23.67
N PHE A 699 7.91 -24.79 -22.94
CA PHE A 699 8.61 -24.47 -21.68
C PHE A 699 10.13 -24.56 -21.76
N GLN A 700 10.69 -24.08 -22.87
CA GLN A 700 12.14 -24.14 -23.13
C GLN A 700 13.04 -23.71 -21.95
N PRO A 701 12.72 -22.66 -21.16
CA PRO A 701 13.58 -22.23 -20.04
C PRO A 701 13.66 -23.26 -18.89
N TYR A 702 12.59 -24.00 -18.63
CA TYR A 702 12.51 -24.98 -17.54
C TYR A 702 12.85 -26.41 -17.97
N LEU A 703 12.84 -26.68 -19.28
CA LEU A 703 13.05 -28.02 -19.82
C LEU A 703 14.34 -28.70 -19.30
N PRO A 704 15.51 -28.03 -19.22
CA PRO A 704 16.72 -28.64 -18.66
C PRO A 704 16.59 -29.01 -17.18
N GLU A 705 15.87 -28.21 -16.40
CA GLU A 705 15.68 -28.47 -14.97
C GLU A 705 14.69 -29.62 -14.74
N ILE A 706 13.58 -29.65 -15.48
CA ILE A 706 12.63 -30.76 -15.45
C ILE A 706 13.35 -32.06 -15.83
N ALA A 707 14.21 -32.05 -16.86
CA ALA A 707 15.00 -33.21 -17.28
C ALA A 707 15.93 -33.73 -16.17
N VAL A 708 16.61 -32.81 -15.47
CA VAL A 708 17.48 -33.16 -14.34
C VAL A 708 16.66 -33.81 -13.22
N TRP A 709 15.49 -33.26 -12.88
CA TRP A 709 14.61 -33.85 -11.87
C TRP A 709 14.02 -35.20 -12.32
N TRP A 710 13.71 -35.36 -13.60
CA TRP A 710 13.27 -36.61 -14.23
C TRP A 710 14.32 -37.72 -14.03
N GLN A 711 15.59 -37.41 -14.31
CA GLN A 711 16.71 -38.32 -14.10
C GLN A 711 16.95 -38.61 -12.61
N ARG A 712 16.91 -37.57 -11.74
CA ARG A 712 17.07 -37.73 -10.27
C ARG A 712 15.99 -38.63 -9.65
N CYS A 713 14.79 -38.64 -10.23
CA CYS A 713 13.67 -39.46 -9.80
C CYS A 713 13.59 -40.84 -10.50
N GLY A 714 14.56 -41.18 -11.36
CA GLY A 714 14.67 -42.49 -12.00
C GLY A 714 13.50 -42.83 -12.95
N MET A 715 12.91 -41.83 -13.61
CA MET A 715 11.81 -42.05 -14.56
C MET A 715 12.32 -42.69 -15.86
N ALA A 716 11.58 -43.68 -16.38
CA ALA A 716 12.03 -44.58 -17.45
C ALA A 716 11.63 -44.16 -18.89
N GLU A 717 10.65 -43.28 -19.05
CA GLU A 717 10.21 -42.83 -20.39
C GLU A 717 11.20 -41.84 -21.02
N PRO A 718 11.37 -41.86 -22.36
CA PRO A 718 12.23 -40.89 -23.04
C PRO A 718 11.70 -39.47 -22.80
N PHE A 719 12.56 -38.63 -22.23
CA PHE A 719 12.30 -37.20 -22.11
C PHE A 719 12.20 -36.56 -23.53
N PRO A 720 11.42 -35.48 -23.75
CA PRO A 720 11.17 -34.94 -25.08
C PRO A 720 12.42 -34.79 -25.95
N SER A 721 12.30 -35.12 -27.24
CA SER A 721 13.39 -35.03 -28.22
C SER A 721 13.95 -33.62 -28.36
N LEU A 722 13.15 -32.58 -28.06
CA LEU A 722 13.55 -31.18 -28.13
C LEU A 722 14.79 -30.85 -27.28
N LEU A 723 15.05 -31.60 -26.20
CA LEU A 723 16.23 -31.43 -25.37
C LEU A 723 17.53 -31.72 -26.15
N SER A 724 17.49 -32.60 -27.15
CA SER A 724 18.66 -33.01 -27.92
C SER A 724 19.17 -31.94 -28.90
N ASP A 725 18.28 -31.05 -29.35
CA ASP A 725 18.60 -29.93 -30.24
C ASP A 725 18.88 -28.62 -29.47
N MET A 726 18.72 -28.63 -28.14
CA MET A 726 18.87 -27.46 -27.28
C MET A 726 20.32 -27.25 -26.83
N GLN A 727 20.79 -26.01 -26.87
CA GLN A 727 22.06 -25.64 -26.24
C GLN A 727 21.88 -25.58 -24.71
N LEU A 728 22.29 -26.63 -24.01
CA LEU A 728 22.13 -26.74 -22.56
C LEU A 728 23.18 -25.90 -21.80
N PRO A 729 22.80 -25.22 -20.70
CA PRO A 729 23.76 -24.63 -19.77
C PRO A 729 24.74 -25.69 -19.26
N LEU A 730 26.03 -25.33 -19.15
CA LEU A 730 27.11 -26.27 -18.82
C LEU A 730 26.81 -27.14 -17.58
N ALA A 731 26.29 -26.52 -16.52
CA ALA A 731 25.96 -27.20 -15.27
C ALA A 731 24.85 -28.26 -15.45
N ARG A 732 23.74 -27.91 -16.11
CA ARG A 732 22.64 -28.86 -16.41
C ARG A 732 23.08 -29.94 -17.39
N ALA A 733 23.89 -29.59 -18.39
CA ALA A 733 24.46 -30.55 -19.33
C ALA A 733 25.37 -31.59 -18.62
N ALA A 734 26.15 -31.17 -17.63
CA ALA A 734 26.97 -32.07 -16.82
C ALA A 734 26.11 -33.02 -15.96
N GLU A 735 25.03 -32.53 -15.33
CA GLU A 735 24.10 -33.39 -14.58
C GLU A 735 23.45 -34.45 -15.47
N LEU A 736 22.99 -34.06 -16.66
CA LEU A 736 22.33 -34.95 -17.61
C LEU A 736 23.27 -35.99 -18.23
N ARG A 737 24.58 -35.72 -18.29
CA ARG A 737 25.60 -36.70 -18.67
C ARG A 737 26.01 -37.63 -17.53
N GLY A 738 25.48 -37.42 -16.32
CA GLY A 738 25.87 -38.19 -15.13
C GLY A 738 27.25 -37.81 -14.59
N ASP A 739 27.68 -36.55 -14.78
CA ASP A 739 28.91 -35.99 -14.20
C ASP A 739 28.60 -34.98 -13.08
N PRO A 740 28.31 -35.47 -11.87
CA PRO A 740 27.87 -34.62 -10.75
C PRO A 740 28.96 -33.68 -10.22
N LEU A 741 30.25 -34.02 -10.41
CA LEU A 741 31.35 -33.20 -9.91
C LEU A 741 31.57 -31.97 -10.79
N SER A 742 31.59 -32.16 -12.11
CA SER A 742 31.63 -31.03 -13.05
C SER A 742 30.40 -30.16 -12.92
N ALA A 743 29.22 -30.76 -12.72
CA ALA A 743 27.99 -30.00 -12.44
C ALA A 743 28.12 -29.15 -11.17
N ALA A 744 28.58 -29.73 -10.06
CA ALA A 744 28.77 -29.02 -8.80
C ALA A 744 29.77 -27.86 -8.91
N ALA A 745 30.87 -28.05 -9.66
CA ALA A 745 31.85 -27.01 -9.93
C ALA A 745 31.24 -25.84 -10.72
N GLU A 746 30.47 -26.13 -11.78
CA GLU A 746 29.81 -25.10 -12.57
C GLU A 746 28.73 -24.36 -11.78
N TRP A 747 27.92 -25.06 -10.97
CA TRP A 747 26.96 -24.40 -10.07
C TRP A 747 27.63 -23.49 -9.05
N THR A 748 28.78 -23.92 -8.51
CA THR A 748 29.58 -23.10 -7.59
C THR A 748 30.11 -21.84 -8.29
N ARG A 749 30.61 -21.97 -9.53
CA ARG A 749 31.08 -20.85 -10.35
C ARG A 749 29.98 -19.82 -10.64
N LEU A 750 28.75 -20.29 -10.82
CA LEU A 750 27.57 -19.45 -11.03
C LEU A 750 26.98 -18.87 -9.73
N GLY A 751 27.53 -19.19 -8.55
CA GLY A 751 27.02 -18.69 -7.28
C GLY A 751 25.71 -19.35 -6.81
N LEU A 752 25.46 -20.60 -7.22
CA LEU A 752 24.28 -21.40 -6.85
C LEU A 752 24.70 -22.56 -5.91
N PRO A 753 25.04 -22.27 -4.63
CA PRO A 753 25.63 -23.25 -3.72
C PRO A 753 24.68 -24.40 -3.38
N TYR A 754 23.37 -24.15 -3.38
CA TYR A 754 22.37 -25.19 -3.12
C TYR A 754 22.31 -26.23 -4.24
N GLU A 755 22.25 -25.76 -5.51
CA GLU A 755 22.29 -26.65 -6.68
C GLU A 755 23.61 -27.42 -6.75
N ALA A 756 24.74 -26.75 -6.45
CA ALA A 756 26.05 -27.40 -6.38
C ALA A 756 26.08 -28.55 -5.38
N ALA A 757 25.52 -28.33 -4.19
CA ALA A 757 25.42 -29.36 -3.17
C ALA A 757 24.52 -30.52 -3.62
N LEU A 758 23.34 -30.24 -4.19
CA LEU A 758 22.43 -31.28 -4.69
C LEU A 758 23.04 -32.13 -5.82
N ALA A 759 23.77 -31.51 -6.75
CA ALA A 759 24.52 -32.21 -7.78
C ALA A 759 25.59 -33.12 -7.14
N GLY A 760 26.36 -32.60 -6.18
CA GLY A 760 27.36 -33.36 -5.44
C GLY A 760 26.81 -34.57 -4.69
N LEU A 761 25.55 -34.54 -4.24
CA LEU A 761 24.90 -35.70 -3.61
C LEU A 761 24.73 -36.89 -4.56
N GLN A 762 24.77 -36.67 -5.89
CA GLN A 762 24.63 -37.72 -6.90
C GLN A 762 25.96 -38.45 -7.21
N ALA A 763 27.08 -38.04 -6.63
CA ALA A 763 28.37 -38.71 -6.84
C ALA A 763 28.33 -40.16 -6.29
N THR A 764 28.72 -41.12 -7.12
CA THR A 764 28.78 -42.56 -6.79
C THR A 764 30.18 -43.17 -6.93
N ASN A 765 31.15 -42.38 -7.39
CA ASN A 765 32.54 -42.78 -7.62
C ASN A 765 33.40 -42.70 -6.32
N PRO A 766 34.69 -43.13 -6.32
CA PRO A 766 35.55 -43.03 -5.13
C PRO A 766 35.74 -41.61 -4.57
N GLU A 767 35.57 -40.59 -5.42
CA GLU A 767 35.60 -39.16 -5.07
C GLU A 767 34.29 -38.68 -4.39
N ALA A 768 33.25 -39.52 -4.37
CA ALA A 768 31.96 -39.23 -3.74
C ALA A 768 32.08 -38.85 -2.27
N ALA A 769 33.11 -39.35 -1.56
CA ALA A 769 33.34 -38.98 -0.17
C ALA A 769 33.66 -37.50 0.01
N GLU A 770 34.51 -36.92 -0.84
CA GLU A 770 34.88 -35.51 -0.76
C GLU A 770 33.72 -34.63 -1.22
N ALA A 771 33.02 -35.04 -2.29
CA ALA A 771 31.82 -34.36 -2.77
C ALA A 771 30.69 -34.34 -1.73
N LEU A 772 30.43 -35.46 -1.04
CA LEU A 772 29.42 -35.54 0.02
C LEU A 772 29.79 -34.68 1.24
N VAL A 773 31.08 -34.59 1.60
CA VAL A 773 31.55 -33.71 2.69
C VAL A 773 31.37 -32.24 2.31
N ALA A 774 31.77 -31.85 1.10
CA ALA A 774 31.60 -30.49 0.60
C ALA A 774 30.11 -30.10 0.49
N ALA A 775 29.28 -30.99 -0.05
CA ALA A 775 27.83 -30.82 -0.13
C ALA A 775 27.20 -30.69 1.27
N LEU A 776 27.52 -31.58 2.21
CA LEU A 776 27.00 -31.51 3.58
C LEU A 776 27.40 -30.20 4.28
N THR A 777 28.66 -29.78 4.14
CA THR A 777 29.15 -28.51 4.73
C THR A 777 28.38 -27.32 4.17
N THR A 778 28.13 -27.31 2.87
CA THR A 778 27.35 -26.28 2.19
C THR A 778 25.90 -26.28 2.70
N LEU A 779 25.24 -27.44 2.72
CA LEU A 779 23.84 -27.57 3.18
C LEU A 779 23.67 -27.21 4.66
N GLU A 780 24.63 -27.54 5.53
CA GLU A 780 24.62 -27.09 6.93
C GLU A 780 24.77 -25.57 7.05
N THR A 781 25.62 -24.96 6.23
CA THR A 781 25.82 -23.50 6.19
C THR A 781 24.57 -22.76 5.73
N LEU A 782 23.85 -23.31 4.75
CA LEU A 782 22.58 -22.78 4.24
C LEU A 782 21.39 -23.07 5.16
N GLU A 783 21.58 -23.86 6.22
CA GLU A 783 20.50 -24.38 7.08
C GLU A 783 19.48 -25.26 6.32
N ALA A 784 19.92 -25.93 5.25
CA ALA A 784 19.11 -26.81 4.43
C ALA A 784 18.91 -28.19 5.08
N ARG A 785 18.16 -28.24 6.19
CA ARG A 785 18.06 -29.41 7.09
C ARG A 785 17.65 -30.72 6.39
N PRO A 786 16.60 -30.76 5.53
CA PRO A 786 16.18 -32.01 4.87
C PRO A 786 17.25 -32.54 3.90
N ALA A 787 17.87 -31.67 3.09
CA ALA A 787 18.95 -32.06 2.19
C ALA A 787 20.20 -32.53 2.95
N ALA A 788 20.56 -31.87 4.04
CA ALA A 788 21.66 -32.31 4.91
C ALA A 788 21.37 -33.67 5.57
N ALA A 789 20.10 -33.96 5.90
CA ALA A 789 19.70 -35.28 6.41
C ALA A 789 19.84 -36.37 5.34
N LEU A 790 19.40 -36.09 4.11
CA LEU A 790 19.57 -37.00 2.97
C LEU A 790 21.05 -37.27 2.66
N ALA A 791 21.90 -36.24 2.68
CA ALA A 791 23.34 -36.38 2.48
C ALA A 791 23.97 -37.36 3.49
N ARG A 792 23.60 -37.25 4.77
CA ARG A 792 24.07 -38.18 5.82
C ARG A 792 23.58 -39.61 5.61
N LYS A 793 22.30 -39.79 5.26
CA LYS A 793 21.75 -41.12 4.93
C LYS A 793 22.47 -41.74 3.74
N ARG A 794 22.76 -40.96 2.69
CA ARG A 794 23.53 -41.45 1.53
C ARG A 794 24.95 -41.85 1.92
N ALA A 795 25.65 -41.03 2.70
CA ALA A 795 26.98 -41.39 3.20
C ALA A 795 26.96 -42.68 4.04
N GLN A 796 25.92 -42.91 4.86
CA GLN A 796 25.74 -44.18 5.57
C GLN A 796 25.59 -45.35 4.60
N ARG A 797 24.77 -45.23 3.56
CA ARG A 797 24.57 -46.29 2.54
C ARG A 797 25.85 -46.62 1.76
N LEU A 798 26.71 -45.62 1.54
CA LEU A 798 27.98 -45.77 0.85
C LEU A 798 29.15 -46.18 1.76
N GLY A 799 28.93 -46.37 3.07
CA GLY A 799 29.99 -46.70 4.02
C GLY A 799 30.96 -45.55 4.31
N LEU A 800 30.55 -44.31 4.08
CA LEU A 800 31.36 -43.09 4.20
C LEU A 800 31.01 -42.25 5.44
N ALA A 801 30.17 -42.77 6.35
CA ALA A 801 29.70 -42.04 7.52
C ALA A 801 30.84 -41.53 8.42
N ASP A 802 31.93 -42.29 8.56
CA ASP A 802 33.08 -41.94 9.39
C ASP A 802 33.92 -40.78 8.81
N ARG A 803 33.77 -40.49 7.52
CA ARG A 803 34.44 -39.38 6.84
C ARG A 803 33.65 -38.07 6.93
N LEU A 804 32.40 -38.11 7.41
CA LEU A 804 31.58 -36.91 7.54
C LEU A 804 31.97 -36.09 8.79
N PRO A 805 31.89 -34.76 8.72
CA PRO A 805 32.02 -33.91 9.90
C PRO A 805 30.97 -34.31 10.95
N ARG A 806 31.40 -34.46 12.21
CA ARG A 806 30.50 -34.75 13.33
C ARG A 806 29.49 -33.61 13.47
N LEU A 807 28.23 -33.98 13.73
CA LEU A 807 27.13 -33.05 13.96
C LEU A 807 27.55 -32.00 15.00
N ARG A 808 27.83 -30.76 14.57
CA ARG A 808 27.99 -29.66 15.52
C ARG A 808 26.64 -29.48 16.19
N ARG A 809 26.52 -29.80 17.49
CA ARG A 809 25.44 -29.26 18.32
C ARG A 809 25.57 -27.74 18.21
N GLY A 810 24.69 -27.13 17.40
CA GLY A 810 24.72 -25.71 17.12
C GLY A 810 24.65 -24.86 18.39
N PRO A 811 25.03 -23.58 18.33
CA PRO A 811 24.98 -22.70 19.50
C PRO A 811 23.55 -22.57 20.04
N TYR A 812 23.43 -22.42 21.37
CA TYR A 812 22.18 -22.39 22.16
C TYR A 812 21.04 -21.63 21.45
N ALA A 813 19.80 -22.11 21.61
CA ALA A 813 18.59 -21.60 20.94
C ALA A 813 18.43 -20.06 20.94
N ALA A 814 18.91 -19.37 21.99
CA ALA A 814 18.87 -17.91 22.10
C ALA A 814 19.74 -17.16 21.05
N SER A 815 20.82 -17.77 20.56
CA SER A 815 21.66 -17.20 19.48
C SER A 815 21.09 -17.39 18.08
N ARG A 816 20.12 -18.31 17.91
CA ARG A 816 19.48 -18.59 16.62
C ARG A 816 18.40 -17.57 16.23
N GLN A 817 17.85 -16.86 17.20
CA GLN A 817 16.74 -15.93 17.00
C GLN A 817 17.18 -14.54 16.52
N HIS A 818 18.44 -14.17 16.70
CA HIS A 818 18.94 -12.87 16.22
C HIS A 818 19.49 -12.97 14.80
N PRO A 819 19.09 -12.08 13.86
CA PRO A 819 19.53 -12.13 12.45
C PRO A 819 21.04 -12.22 12.25
N MET A 820 21.81 -11.50 13.10
CA MET A 820 23.28 -11.46 13.09
C MET A 820 23.97 -12.54 13.95
N GLY A 821 23.23 -13.54 14.43
CA GLY A 821 23.79 -14.64 15.24
C GLY A 821 24.36 -14.18 16.59
N LEU A 822 23.79 -13.14 17.19
CA LEU A 822 24.19 -12.63 18.50
C LEU A 822 23.71 -13.54 19.63
N THR A 823 24.57 -13.82 20.60
CA THR A 823 24.19 -14.43 21.88
C THR A 823 23.33 -13.47 22.71
N LEU A 824 22.60 -13.97 23.70
CA LEU A 824 21.74 -13.15 24.56
C LEU A 824 22.50 -11.97 25.21
N HIS A 825 23.73 -12.21 25.67
CA HIS A 825 24.56 -11.15 26.26
C HIS A 825 25.05 -10.14 25.22
N GLU A 826 25.37 -10.58 24.00
CA GLU A 826 25.71 -9.65 22.91
C GLU A 826 24.49 -8.83 22.46
N GLN A 827 23.29 -9.41 22.48
CA GLN A 827 22.03 -8.71 22.21
C GLN A 827 21.75 -7.63 23.26
N GLN A 828 21.91 -7.95 24.55
CA GLN A 828 21.81 -6.98 25.64
C GLN A 828 22.83 -5.84 25.49
N VAL A 829 24.07 -6.17 25.11
CA VAL A 829 25.12 -5.18 24.83
C VAL A 829 24.77 -4.33 23.61
N LEU A 830 24.22 -4.91 22.53
CA LEU A 830 23.79 -4.19 21.33
C LEU A 830 22.70 -3.15 21.64
N VAL A 831 21.69 -3.53 22.42
CA VAL A 831 20.60 -2.62 22.83
C VAL A 831 21.15 -1.43 23.62
N LEU A 832 22.04 -1.69 24.59
CA LEU A 832 22.69 -0.63 25.36
C LEU A 832 23.65 0.20 24.50
N ILE A 833 24.24 -0.40 23.46
CA ILE A 833 25.07 0.33 22.49
C ILE A 833 24.22 1.33 21.71
N ALA A 834 23.07 0.88 21.19
CA ALA A 834 22.13 1.68 20.40
C ALA A 834 21.50 2.84 21.20
N GLN A 835 21.40 2.70 22.52
CA GLN A 835 21.01 3.76 23.45
C GLN A 835 22.14 4.77 23.76
N GLY A 836 23.32 4.60 23.18
CA GLY A 836 24.47 5.51 23.37
C GLY A 836 25.28 5.28 24.65
N ILE A 837 25.10 4.16 25.37
CA ILE A 837 25.71 3.93 26.69
C ILE A 837 27.15 3.40 26.57
N GLY A 838 28.13 4.06 27.20
CA GLY A 838 29.55 3.65 27.14
C GLY A 838 29.89 2.36 27.90
N ASN A 839 30.99 1.69 27.54
CA ASN A 839 31.38 0.35 28.04
C ASN A 839 31.46 0.25 29.57
N LYS A 840 31.98 1.28 30.26
CA LYS A 840 32.03 1.30 31.74
C LYS A 840 30.65 1.25 32.39
N GLU A 841 29.68 1.90 31.77
CA GLU A 841 28.31 1.96 32.27
C GLU A 841 27.51 0.71 31.87
N ILE A 842 27.76 0.15 30.68
CA ILE A 842 27.25 -1.19 30.30
C ILE A 842 27.75 -2.25 31.30
N ALA A 843 29.03 -2.22 31.66
CA ALA A 843 29.63 -3.15 32.62
C ALA A 843 28.95 -3.07 34.00
N ARG A 844 28.65 -1.85 34.45
CA ARG A 844 27.90 -1.62 35.68
C ARG A 844 26.46 -2.13 35.60
N ARG A 845 25.73 -1.85 34.50
CA ARG A 845 24.34 -2.26 34.31
C ARG A 845 24.15 -3.77 34.16
N MET A 846 25.14 -4.46 33.59
CA MET A 846 25.09 -5.91 33.40
C MET A 846 25.79 -6.69 34.52
N SER A 847 26.30 -6.02 35.57
CA SER A 847 27.09 -6.62 36.66
C SER A 847 28.26 -7.48 36.14
N ARG A 848 28.99 -6.99 35.13
CA ARG A 848 30.14 -7.67 34.49
C ARG A 848 31.40 -6.81 34.55
N SER A 849 32.56 -7.45 34.35
CA SER A 849 33.83 -6.72 34.28
C SER A 849 33.92 -5.84 33.01
N PRO A 850 34.61 -4.68 33.06
CA PRO A 850 34.83 -3.85 31.86
C PRO A 850 35.47 -4.63 30.70
N ARG A 851 36.41 -5.53 31.00
CA ARG A 851 37.08 -6.39 30.01
C ARG A 851 36.12 -7.37 29.32
N THR A 852 35.12 -7.86 30.04
CA THR A 852 34.06 -8.72 29.48
C THR A 852 33.18 -7.95 28.52
N ILE A 853 32.81 -6.71 28.86
CA ILE A 853 32.02 -5.86 27.96
C ILE A 853 32.80 -5.45 26.72
N GLU A 854 34.08 -5.11 26.86
CA GLU A 854 34.94 -4.83 25.69
C GLU A 854 34.97 -6.02 24.72
N HIS A 855 35.05 -7.25 25.24
CA HIS A 855 34.99 -8.45 24.43
C HIS A 855 33.64 -8.61 23.70
N HIS A 856 32.51 -8.41 24.41
CA HIS A 856 31.18 -8.44 23.78
C HIS A 856 30.97 -7.32 22.76
N VAL A 857 31.45 -6.10 23.03
CA VAL A 857 31.39 -4.99 22.08
C VAL A 857 32.20 -5.32 20.82
N SER A 858 33.41 -5.89 20.98
CA SER A 858 34.23 -6.32 19.85
C SER A 858 33.57 -7.44 19.05
N ALA A 859 32.91 -8.40 19.72
CA ALA A 859 32.19 -9.48 19.06
C ALA A 859 30.95 -8.98 18.30
N VAL A 860 30.21 -8.03 18.89
CA VAL A 860 29.08 -7.34 18.24
C VAL A 860 29.57 -6.56 17.01
N LEU A 861 30.62 -5.76 17.13
CA LEU A 861 31.20 -5.03 16.00
C LEU A 861 31.64 -5.97 14.88
N GLY A 862 32.32 -7.07 15.21
CA GLY A 862 32.75 -8.08 14.25
C GLY A 862 31.57 -8.75 13.53
N LYS A 863 30.50 -9.10 14.24
CA LYS A 863 29.31 -9.73 13.63
C LYS A 863 28.54 -8.77 12.72
N PHE A 864 28.57 -7.47 13.00
CA PHE A 864 28.00 -6.44 12.13
C PHE A 864 28.97 -5.90 11.08
N ASN A 865 30.18 -6.46 10.99
CA ASN A 865 31.27 -5.97 10.14
C ASN A 865 31.50 -4.45 10.25
N ALA A 866 31.33 -3.89 11.46
CA ALA A 866 31.47 -2.47 11.73
C ALA A 866 32.86 -2.21 12.32
N THR A 867 33.59 -1.24 11.75
CA THR A 867 34.94 -0.89 12.21
C THR A 867 34.91 -0.15 13.56
N ASN A 868 33.80 0.51 13.86
CA ASN A 868 33.62 1.25 15.09
C ASN A 868 32.14 1.37 15.48
N ARG A 869 31.91 1.86 16.69
CA ARG A 869 30.57 1.99 17.28
C ARG A 869 29.66 2.97 16.53
N MET A 870 30.22 4.01 15.89
CA MET A 870 29.43 4.97 15.12
C MET A 870 28.85 4.30 13.87
N GLU A 871 29.65 3.49 13.18
CA GLU A 871 29.23 2.72 12.00
C GLU A 871 28.15 1.68 12.35
N LEU A 872 28.32 0.98 13.48
CA LEU A 872 27.29 0.09 14.02
C LEU A 872 25.97 0.85 14.30
N MET A 873 26.03 2.04 14.89
CA MET A 873 24.83 2.84 15.15
C MET A 873 24.17 3.36 13.87
N MET A 874 24.94 3.72 12.84
CA MET A 874 24.38 4.12 11.54
C MET A 874 23.67 2.94 10.86
N ARG A 875 24.25 1.74 10.93
CA ARG A 875 23.65 0.51 10.40
C ARG A 875 22.35 0.15 11.13
N LEU A 876 22.31 0.26 12.46
CA LEU A 876 21.08 0.03 13.24
C LEU A 876 19.99 1.08 13.00
N ARG A 877 20.32 2.28 12.48
CA ARG A 877 19.32 3.29 12.06
C ARG A 877 18.73 2.98 10.68
N GLN A 878 19.53 2.42 9.78
CA GLN A 878 19.07 1.98 8.45
C GLN A 878 18.26 0.68 8.56
N ASP A 879 18.64 -0.20 9.48
CA ASP A 879 18.01 -1.49 9.74
C ASP A 879 17.55 -1.65 11.20
N PRO A 880 16.48 -0.94 11.65
CA PRO A 880 16.02 -0.98 13.04
C PRO A 880 15.56 -2.37 13.51
N TRP A 881 15.16 -3.23 12.57
CA TRP A 881 14.74 -4.61 12.80
C TRP A 881 15.88 -5.53 13.29
N LEU A 882 17.13 -5.07 13.21
CA LEU A 882 18.30 -5.75 13.80
C LEU A 882 18.42 -5.54 15.32
N LEU A 883 17.56 -4.72 15.94
CA LEU A 883 17.48 -4.59 17.40
C LEU A 883 16.48 -5.62 17.98
N PRO A 884 16.88 -6.42 18.98
CA PRO A 884 15.97 -7.36 19.63
C PRO A 884 14.90 -6.65 20.48
N ASP A 885 13.67 -7.17 20.50
CA ASP A 885 12.57 -6.61 21.30
C ASP A 885 12.89 -6.72 22.81
N ALA A 886 12.84 -5.58 23.51
CA ALA A 886 13.29 -5.46 24.90
C ALA A 886 12.53 -6.38 25.87
N ARG A 887 11.33 -6.82 25.51
CA ARG A 887 10.49 -7.73 26.33
C ARG A 887 11.03 -9.16 26.42
N HIS A 888 11.88 -9.60 25.50
CA HIS A 888 12.43 -10.97 25.46
C HIS A 888 13.79 -11.14 26.14
N LEU A 889 14.40 -10.06 26.65
CA LEU A 889 15.77 -10.07 27.19
C LEU A 889 15.86 -10.27 28.72
N HIS A 890 14.73 -10.47 29.41
CA HIS A 890 14.62 -10.52 30.87
C HIS A 890 14.28 -11.89 31.49
N SER A 891 14.22 -13.00 30.73
CA SER A 891 13.80 -14.31 31.26
C SER A 891 14.97 -15.24 31.66
N SER A 892 15.87 -14.80 32.53
CA SER A 892 16.75 -15.73 33.24
C SER A 892 16.98 -15.26 34.66
N ASP A 893 16.11 -15.68 35.58
CA ASP A 893 16.42 -16.09 36.95
C ASP A 893 15.11 -16.53 37.63
N ALA A 894 15.18 -17.64 38.37
CA ALA A 894 14.11 -18.36 39.08
C ALA A 894 13.27 -19.37 38.25
N ASP A 895 13.74 -20.63 38.21
CA ASP A 895 12.95 -21.77 38.70
C ASP A 895 13.80 -23.04 38.67
N GLY A 896 14.49 -23.25 39.79
CA GLY A 896 15.21 -24.46 40.12
C GLY A 896 14.67 -25.05 41.41
N THR A 897 13.38 -25.39 41.47
CA THR A 897 12.83 -26.30 42.47
C THR A 897 11.58 -26.96 41.91
N GLY A 898 11.64 -28.26 41.68
CA GLY A 898 10.46 -29.06 41.43
C GLY A 898 9.65 -29.22 42.70
N THR A 899 8.34 -29.04 42.58
CA THR A 899 7.35 -29.73 43.41
C THR A 899 6.09 -29.95 42.58
N VAL A 900 5.80 -31.22 42.34
CA VAL A 900 4.51 -31.72 41.90
C VAL A 900 3.48 -31.44 42.99
N SER A 901 2.33 -30.84 42.64
CA SER A 901 1.12 -30.92 43.47
C SER A 901 -0.08 -31.24 42.59
N LEU A 902 -0.60 -32.45 42.83
CA LEU A 902 -1.94 -32.92 42.46
C LEU A 902 -2.99 -32.32 43.42
N ALA A 903 -4.26 -32.44 43.02
CA ALA A 903 -5.53 -32.01 43.65
C ALA A 903 -5.96 -30.57 43.27
N ASP A 904 -7.15 -30.30 42.73
CA ASP A 904 -8.45 -30.96 42.97
C ASP A 904 -9.26 -31.22 41.70
N ALA A 905 -9.87 -32.42 41.67
CA ALA A 905 -11.00 -32.77 40.83
C ALA A 905 -12.29 -32.39 41.55
N GLY A 906 -13.29 -31.87 40.82
CA GLY A 906 -14.61 -31.70 41.42
C GLY A 906 -15.68 -31.03 40.57
N LYS A 907 -16.32 -31.86 39.72
CA LYS A 907 -17.77 -31.85 39.39
C LYS A 907 -18.30 -30.71 38.48
N SER A 908 -19.31 -30.87 37.63
CA SER A 908 -19.98 -31.99 36.93
C SER A 908 -21.24 -31.39 36.28
N GLY A 909 -21.52 -31.73 35.03
CA GLY A 909 -22.88 -31.69 34.44
C GLY A 909 -23.36 -30.34 33.88
N GLY A 910 -23.99 -30.24 32.72
CA GLY A 910 -24.51 -31.31 31.88
C GLY A 910 -25.02 -30.81 30.52
N SER A 911 -24.76 -31.68 29.54
CA SER A 911 -25.43 -32.07 28.30
C SER A 911 -26.43 -31.20 27.51
N PRO A 912 -26.54 -31.50 26.19
CA PRO A 912 -27.29 -30.76 25.17
C PRO A 912 -28.69 -31.34 24.91
N ILE A 913 -29.54 -30.57 24.19
CA ILE A 913 -30.70 -31.11 23.47
C ILE A 913 -30.77 -30.49 22.07
N LYS A 914 -31.04 -31.37 21.10
CA LYS A 914 -31.19 -31.19 19.64
C LYS A 914 -32.60 -30.72 19.23
N ASN A 915 -32.68 -30.35 17.95
CA ASN A 915 -33.77 -30.45 16.97
C ASN A 915 -34.54 -29.14 16.65
N GLY A 916 -34.48 -28.79 15.36
CA GLY A 916 -35.13 -27.66 14.68
C GLY A 916 -34.39 -27.34 13.41
#